data_AF-A0A938GJP6-F1
#
_entry.id   AF-A0A938GJP6-F1
#
_cell.length_a   1.000
_cell.length_b   1.000
_cell.length_c   1.000
_cell.angle_alpha   90.00
_cell.angle_beta   90.00
_cell.angle_gamma   90.00
#
_symmetry.space_group_name_H-M   'P 1'
#
loop_
_entity.id
_entity.type
_entity.pdbx_description
1 polymer ?
#
loop_
_entity_poly.entity_id
_entity_poly.type
_entity_poly.pdbx_seq_one_letter_code
_entity_poly.pdbx_strand_id
1 'polypeptide(L)'
;MRNPNRLVGTLMAVVVVVGLIWWVVSERRTVSDSVSSPSLSQPNSPVVTSQPPTPAAVPATPTQTSLPAKPQDPVYAFKDWASRYTAANDAAAKASLLGEGIGLAEQRRKVMEATIRANPAQAIRDALPFSVRQAMPETILGLLEKVVAGNGDLDVLGAVGAKGGPKPGEPIQRWVNLNGERYKAFVYGARRLDSTRRGEPLWGVALGGLIAVSEDPGRLLAEDEAAALLAGGKRLDDPICGVSGVASQPGMTPRVMELGSRLQGICSAAHASVLNSDFRKARQTKLLPSDPGGSTPTNGPAARTISVTQGRFNVLFMLVSFEDDPREPIGRDELSQMMNDVNDYYRTASYNLVQMHTTITPVLRLRRSVVYYTGIGAAGPIGLLEDARAAAAEAGYDIEDYDLDVLGHAFLGGTEFDYGGLGFVGARGSWIQSFTPKVIVHELGHNLGLSHANASDTTRPPYDPPATIPPTPINAASYFGHFGVPRHSRHADPISDLTFDVEYGDPNDWMGNGDSLEQQFNSLHKFRLKWLPHVNIAEASAGVSRHRIYAFDATDALPDRQYSLYVEKEPNRQPSSRGYWIDHRALTAGNPYLQNGVLLYWTPWEGTAGTAQLLDMTPGSQGGVDDSALALGRTFSDEQSGIDITPVARGGQGREIWYDIVVNRGRKMNNRAPNFVLGVSSDFVEVGQTVVCAAENVLDPDGDEVSVYWHFSDETQPSNEPAVSRSFSSPGHYVVRCEVSDMKGGKRSQHRVITVGAPSTVVLQGVVRDENGAPLSDAIVAVIGGNQLVTLSDSEGRYSLAGPNNSLVTNVAYKHGFETSPANFDNPAPVINGDGPSMDHVAVALPLVSVQATGATMDEGLGSLGSSFRFNRRGGEISNSLVVHYALVGNASDGSDYQWGGTPGTIVFEPGVTNVDVPVTVLDDRTSEGVEFVVAQLLLATNIERYINYVTNIVETNVIIDGGTSVTNIFTNNYLVVFTNSVPVPGWELRTINGVETWFQSYYPYAIGNELASMTIADNDPPVPSTISAVLFDETALENGQDDASVVLRRTNSLDQAIAVNISVSGTASNGLDYIVVESPVRFASGQSVAVVVIRAKDDLLIEGDEVVTVKVEPGDNYTASADPQTVIIVDNDLPMVTVTADVSEAQESQFGFPLLFTISRAG
;
A
#
# COMPACT_ATOMS: atom_id res chain seq x y z
N MET A 1 -45.18 35.86 -39.77
CA MET A 1 -45.85 37.14 -40.11
C MET A 1 -44.85 38.29 -39.90
N ARG A 2 -45.26 39.54 -40.15
CA ARG A 2 -44.44 40.76 -40.17
C ARG A 2 -43.48 40.98 -38.97
N ASN A 3 -42.26 41.40 -39.33
CA ASN A 3 -41.29 42.24 -38.57
C ASN A 3 -41.92 43.66 -38.28
N PRO A 4 -41.33 44.70 -37.60
CA PRO A 4 -39.89 44.97 -37.37
C PRO A 4 -39.45 45.84 -36.14
N ASN A 5 -38.14 46.23 -36.11
CA ASN A 5 -37.57 47.55 -35.70
C ASN A 5 -37.49 47.97 -34.20
N ARG A 6 -36.66 48.96 -33.78
CA ARG A 6 -35.28 49.45 -34.14
C ARG A 6 -34.96 50.74 -33.32
N LEU A 7 -33.74 50.91 -32.79
CA LEU A 7 -33.08 52.18 -32.35
C LEU A 7 -31.63 51.85 -31.90
N VAL A 8 -30.50 52.51 -32.22
CA VAL A 8 -30.11 53.65 -33.10
C VAL A 8 -29.92 55.06 -32.47
N GLY A 9 -28.74 55.29 -31.86
CA GLY A 9 -27.97 56.57 -31.93
C GLY A 9 -28.12 57.61 -30.79
N THR A 10 -27.23 58.63 -30.65
CA THR A 10 -25.92 58.91 -31.32
C THR A 10 -25.17 60.11 -30.68
N LEU A 11 -23.83 60.16 -30.81
CA LEU A 11 -22.90 61.34 -30.80
C LEU A 11 -22.74 62.22 -29.50
N MET A 12 -21.50 62.36 -28.97
CA MET A 12 -20.57 63.55 -29.04
C MET A 12 -20.86 64.70 -28.04
N ALA A 13 -19.92 65.55 -27.56
CA ALA A 13 -18.44 65.60 -27.40
C ALA A 13 -18.12 66.97 -26.66
N VAL A 14 -16.95 67.64 -26.58
CA VAL A 14 -15.58 67.60 -27.15
C VAL A 14 -14.61 68.36 -26.18
N VAL A 15 -13.31 68.46 -26.52
CA VAL A 15 -12.28 69.50 -26.17
C VAL A 15 -11.21 69.15 -25.09
N VAL A 16 -9.88 69.31 -25.28
CA VAL A 16 -8.96 69.29 -26.48
C VAL A 16 -7.45 69.31 -26.05
N VAL A 17 -6.51 68.96 -26.97
CA VAL A 17 -5.04 69.29 -27.01
C VAL A 17 -4.10 68.57 -25.99
N VAL A 18 -2.89 68.08 -26.30
CA VAL A 18 -2.11 67.73 -27.54
C VAL A 18 -0.97 66.76 -27.11
N GLY A 19 -0.44 65.85 -27.93
CA GLY A 19 -0.82 65.45 -29.30
C GLY A 19 0.31 64.74 -30.08
N LEU A 20 -0.02 64.34 -31.33
CA LEU A 20 0.84 63.76 -32.39
C LEU A 20 1.31 62.29 -32.17
N ILE A 21 0.94 61.27 -32.97
CA ILE A 21 1.02 61.01 -34.44
C ILE A 21 2.43 60.54 -34.86
N TRP A 22 2.66 59.53 -35.73
CA TRP A 22 1.91 58.39 -36.31
C TRP A 22 2.91 57.65 -37.28
N TRP A 23 2.42 56.82 -38.20
CA TRP A 23 3.15 56.23 -39.37
C TRP A 23 4.12 55.05 -39.06
N VAL A 24 4.21 53.88 -39.74
CA VAL A 24 3.70 53.27 -41.01
C VAL A 24 4.75 53.10 -42.14
N VAL A 25 4.92 51.86 -42.61
CA VAL A 25 5.42 51.38 -43.93
C VAL A 25 6.94 51.24 -44.25
N SER A 26 7.22 50.16 -45.00
CA SER A 26 8.36 49.79 -45.88
C SER A 26 9.81 49.61 -45.36
N GLU A 27 10.19 48.33 -45.31
CA GLU A 27 11.31 47.68 -46.04
C GLU A 27 12.80 48.11 -45.90
N ARG A 28 13.59 47.11 -45.47
CA ARG A 28 14.88 46.63 -46.04
C ARG A 28 16.09 47.59 -46.20
N ARG A 29 17.17 47.24 -45.47
CA ARG A 29 18.60 47.06 -45.91
C ARG A 29 19.35 48.27 -46.54
N THR A 30 20.64 48.54 -46.32
CA THR A 30 21.77 47.98 -45.51
C THR A 30 23.01 48.90 -45.63
N VAL A 31 24.07 48.63 -44.85
CA VAL A 31 25.51 48.98 -45.06
C VAL A 31 26.06 50.31 -44.47
N SER A 32 27.05 50.13 -43.56
CA SER A 32 28.23 50.97 -43.17
C SER A 32 28.05 52.45 -42.74
N ASP A 33 28.98 53.16 -42.06
CA ASP A 33 30.40 53.02 -41.63
C ASP A 33 30.64 53.93 -40.38
N SER A 34 31.72 53.94 -39.57
CA SER A 34 32.94 53.10 -39.35
C SER A 34 33.69 53.55 -38.04
N VAL A 35 34.74 52.82 -37.63
CA VAL A 35 35.98 53.32 -36.92
C VAL A 35 35.89 53.89 -35.48
N SER A 36 36.90 53.77 -34.57
CA SER A 36 37.82 52.67 -34.16
C SER A 36 38.57 52.99 -32.81
N SER A 37 39.24 51.98 -32.25
CA SER A 37 39.99 51.85 -30.95
C SER A 37 41.14 52.85 -30.65
N PRO A 38 41.67 52.94 -29.39
CA PRO A 38 42.66 51.99 -28.78
C PRO A 38 42.25 51.48 -27.35
N SER A 39 42.54 50.26 -26.83
CA SER A 39 43.79 49.53 -26.44
C SER A 39 44.50 50.07 -25.17
N LEU A 40 44.96 49.31 -24.14
CA LEU A 40 45.88 48.14 -24.11
C LEU A 40 45.89 47.32 -22.76
N SER A 41 46.32 46.03 -22.79
CA SER A 41 46.98 45.14 -21.75
C SER A 41 46.56 45.13 -20.25
N GLN A 42 46.42 44.02 -19.48
CA GLN A 42 47.06 42.67 -19.28
C GLN A 42 48.00 42.53 -18.02
N PRO A 43 48.21 41.31 -17.44
CA PRO A 43 48.55 41.12 -16.01
C PRO A 43 50.00 40.66 -15.68
N ASN A 44 50.41 40.71 -14.39
CA ASN A 44 51.40 39.81 -13.71
C ASN A 44 51.63 40.16 -12.21
N SER A 45 52.32 39.29 -11.44
CA SER A 45 52.85 39.52 -10.06
C SER A 45 54.39 39.33 -10.07
N PRO A 46 55.23 39.92 -9.17
CA PRO A 46 55.41 39.40 -7.78
C PRO A 46 56.07 40.31 -6.66
N VAL A 47 55.84 39.96 -5.38
CA VAL A 47 56.81 39.82 -4.22
C VAL A 47 57.63 41.03 -3.61
N VAL A 48 57.62 41.10 -2.24
CA VAL A 48 58.29 42.00 -1.23
C VAL A 48 58.11 43.54 -1.34
N THR A 49 58.14 44.40 -0.30
CA THR A 49 58.60 44.38 1.14
C THR A 49 57.78 45.46 1.94
N SER A 50 57.83 45.74 3.27
CA SER A 50 58.57 45.27 4.47
C SER A 50 57.99 45.83 5.80
N GLN A 51 58.18 45.11 6.92
CA GLN A 51 58.18 45.54 8.35
C GLN A 51 56.85 45.88 9.10
N PRO A 52 56.83 45.76 10.47
CA PRO A 52 55.59 45.55 11.26
C PRO A 52 55.21 46.72 12.20
N PRO A 53 54.03 46.67 12.87
CA PRO A 53 54.04 46.26 14.29
C PRO A 53 52.82 45.45 14.80
N THR A 54 53.05 44.71 15.90
CA THR A 54 52.18 44.37 17.06
C THR A 54 50.67 44.04 16.87
N PRO A 55 50.16 42.90 17.41
CA PRO A 55 48.76 42.49 17.24
C PRO A 55 47.76 43.30 18.07
N ALA A 56 46.60 43.61 17.48
CA ALA A 56 45.42 44.11 18.16
C ALA A 56 44.14 43.49 17.54
N ALA A 57 43.24 43.04 18.42
CA ALA A 57 41.88 42.50 18.19
C ALA A 57 41.40 42.26 16.74
N VAL A 58 41.30 40.99 16.34
CA VAL A 58 40.46 40.56 15.21
C VAL A 58 39.00 40.47 15.69
N PRO A 59 38.02 41.12 15.03
CA PRO A 59 36.60 40.95 15.34
C PRO A 59 36.12 39.51 15.14
N ALA A 60 35.11 39.08 15.89
CA ALA A 60 34.61 37.71 15.83
C ALA A 60 34.18 37.29 14.42
N THR A 61 34.53 36.06 14.05
CA THR A 61 33.98 35.35 12.88
C THR A 61 32.45 35.40 12.91
N PRO A 62 31.75 35.64 11.78
CA PRO A 62 30.30 35.53 11.76
C PRO A 62 29.89 34.12 12.18
N THR A 63 29.11 34.04 13.26
CA THR A 63 28.60 32.77 13.80
C THR A 63 27.88 32.01 12.70
N GLN A 64 28.23 30.73 12.49
CA GLN A 64 27.38 29.84 11.71
C GLN A 64 26.04 29.73 12.45
N THR A 65 24.99 30.35 11.90
CA THR A 65 23.63 30.08 12.33
C THR A 65 23.35 28.62 12.02
N SER A 66 23.23 27.80 13.06
CA SER A 66 22.82 26.40 12.91
C SER A 66 21.49 26.37 12.15
N LEU A 67 21.37 25.46 11.19
CA LEU A 67 20.08 25.14 10.57
C LEU A 67 19.06 24.87 11.69
N PRO A 68 17.82 25.38 11.57
CA PRO A 68 16.80 25.14 12.59
C PRO A 68 16.59 23.63 12.75
N ALA A 69 16.54 23.16 14.00
CA ALA A 69 16.34 21.74 14.28
C ALA A 69 15.05 21.23 13.62
N LYS A 70 15.13 20.06 12.98
CA LYS A 70 13.97 19.40 12.38
C LYS A 70 12.89 19.21 13.46
N PRO A 71 11.61 19.54 13.21
CA PRO A 71 10.53 19.26 14.16
C PRO A 71 10.54 17.78 14.58
N GLN A 72 10.41 17.52 15.88
CA GLN A 72 10.31 16.15 16.37
C GLN A 72 8.97 15.53 15.96
N ASP A 73 9.01 14.27 15.57
CA ASP A 73 7.82 13.46 15.28
C ASP A 73 6.96 13.34 16.55
N PRO A 74 5.65 13.69 16.53
CA PRO A 74 4.74 13.51 17.66
C PRO A 74 4.69 12.09 18.23
N VAL A 75 4.91 11.06 17.40
CA VAL A 75 4.97 9.65 17.84
C VAL A 75 6.19 9.43 18.73
N TYR A 76 7.35 10.00 18.38
CA TYR A 76 8.58 9.94 19.15
C TYR A 76 8.54 10.87 20.37
N ALA A 77 8.08 12.11 20.21
CA ALA A 77 7.98 13.10 21.28
C ALA A 77 7.06 12.62 22.42
N PHE A 78 5.95 11.93 22.08
CA PHE A 78 5.13 11.28 23.10
C PHE A 78 5.84 10.08 23.76
N LYS A 79 6.63 9.28 23.04
CA LYS A 79 7.42 8.17 23.61
C LYS A 79 8.48 8.68 24.61
N ASP A 80 9.17 9.79 24.29
CA ASP A 80 10.08 10.50 25.23
C ASP A 80 9.33 11.02 26.46
N TRP A 81 8.23 11.74 26.26
CA TRP A 81 7.42 12.25 27.36
C TRP A 81 6.88 11.13 28.26
N ALA A 82 6.41 10.01 27.68
CA ALA A 82 5.93 8.87 28.44
C ALA A 82 7.04 8.24 29.30
N SER A 83 8.27 8.15 28.78
CA SER A 83 9.44 7.78 29.57
C SER A 83 9.63 8.72 30.76
N ARG A 84 9.66 10.04 30.54
CA ARG A 84 9.75 11.06 31.61
C ARG A 84 8.60 10.99 32.63
N TYR A 85 7.37 10.71 32.19
CA TYR A 85 6.20 10.61 33.06
C TYR A 85 6.20 9.33 33.90
N THR A 86 6.60 8.20 33.33
CA THR A 86 6.75 6.94 34.08
C THR A 86 7.91 7.01 35.08
N ALA A 87 9.00 7.71 34.73
CA ALA A 87 10.16 7.97 35.59
C ALA A 87 10.01 9.19 36.53
N ALA A 88 8.82 9.79 36.65
CA ALA A 88 8.56 10.85 37.61
C ALA A 88 8.17 10.24 38.97
N ASN A 89 8.84 10.65 40.05
CA ASN A 89 8.73 9.97 41.35
C ASN A 89 7.46 10.37 42.12
N ASP A 90 7.00 11.63 42.01
CA ASP A 90 5.90 12.17 42.82
C ASP A 90 4.71 12.71 42.00
N ALA A 91 3.60 12.96 42.70
CA ALA A 91 2.35 13.43 42.10
C ALA A 91 2.41 14.85 41.53
N ALA A 92 3.26 15.75 42.07
CA ALA A 92 3.44 17.10 41.55
C ALA A 92 4.34 17.12 40.31
N ALA A 93 5.39 16.30 40.27
CA ALA A 93 6.17 16.04 39.06
C ALA A 93 5.26 15.52 37.94
N LYS A 94 4.46 14.48 38.20
CA LYS A 94 3.47 13.95 37.22
C LYS A 94 2.42 15.00 36.84
N ALA A 95 1.92 15.81 37.76
CA ALA A 95 0.97 16.88 37.45
C ALA A 95 1.57 17.98 36.56
N SER A 96 2.84 18.36 36.77
CA SER A 96 3.52 19.35 35.93
C SER A 96 3.77 18.85 34.50
N LEU A 97 4.08 17.57 34.34
CA LEU A 97 4.22 16.90 33.03
C LEU A 97 2.88 16.65 32.32
N LEU A 98 1.75 16.61 33.04
CA LEU A 98 0.45 16.20 32.48
C LEU A 98 -0.05 17.13 31.36
N GLY A 99 0.19 18.45 31.47
CA GLY A 99 -0.21 19.41 30.44
C GLY A 99 0.56 19.24 29.13
N GLU A 100 1.85 18.93 29.21
CA GLU A 100 2.69 18.55 28.06
C GLU A 100 2.18 17.23 27.45
N GLY A 101 1.90 16.24 28.31
CA GLY A 101 1.44 14.91 27.91
C GLY A 101 0.11 14.90 27.17
N ILE A 102 -0.86 15.70 27.61
CA ILE A 102 -2.15 15.85 26.90
C ILE A 102 -1.91 16.48 25.51
N GLY A 103 -1.12 17.55 25.43
CA GLY A 103 -0.80 18.20 24.15
C GLY A 103 -0.05 17.28 23.18
N LEU A 104 0.86 16.44 23.68
CA LEU A 104 1.55 15.43 22.88
C LEU A 104 0.65 14.23 22.52
N ALA A 105 -0.24 13.79 23.42
CA ALA A 105 -1.19 12.73 23.16
C ALA A 105 -2.20 13.11 22.06
N GLU A 106 -2.69 14.36 22.04
CA GLU A 106 -3.54 14.86 20.96
C GLU A 106 -2.82 14.91 19.60
N GLN A 107 -1.53 15.26 19.58
CA GLN A 107 -0.72 15.28 18.36
C GLN A 107 -0.43 13.85 17.88
N ARG A 108 0.02 12.98 18.79
CA ARG A 108 0.18 11.53 18.55
C ARG A 108 -1.12 10.93 18.01
N ARG A 109 -2.27 11.24 18.59
CA ARG A 109 -3.57 10.74 18.14
C ARG A 109 -3.83 11.07 16.67
N LYS A 110 -3.66 12.33 16.28
CA LYS A 110 -3.87 12.80 14.90
C LYS A 110 -2.93 12.09 13.92
N VAL A 111 -1.68 11.87 14.30
CA VAL A 111 -0.71 11.09 13.50
C VAL A 111 -1.12 9.60 13.45
N MET A 112 -1.45 8.98 14.57
CA MET A 112 -1.83 7.55 14.62
C MET A 112 -3.13 7.25 13.86
N GLU A 113 -4.15 8.12 13.92
CA GLU A 113 -5.37 7.98 13.11
C GLU A 113 -5.09 8.11 11.59
N ALA A 114 -4.08 8.89 11.19
CA ALA A 114 -3.61 8.93 9.80
C ALA A 114 -2.76 7.70 9.43
N THR A 115 -1.84 7.27 10.31
CA THR A 115 -1.01 6.08 10.10
C THR A 115 -1.83 4.80 10.04
N ILE A 116 -2.91 4.66 10.80
CA ILE A 116 -3.86 3.54 10.67
C ILE A 116 -4.40 3.44 9.23
N ARG A 117 -4.73 4.57 8.60
CA ARG A 117 -5.28 4.63 7.24
C ARG A 117 -4.21 4.38 6.17
N ALA A 118 -3.08 5.05 6.29
CA ALA A 118 -2.02 5.04 5.27
C ALA A 118 -1.09 3.82 5.36
N ASN A 119 -0.73 3.39 6.57
CA ASN A 119 0.24 2.33 6.83
C ASN A 119 -0.11 1.56 8.14
N PRO A 120 -1.17 0.74 8.15
CA PRO A 120 -1.62 0.04 9.35
C PRO A 120 -0.55 -0.87 9.98
N ALA A 121 0.41 -1.38 9.19
CA ALA A 121 1.55 -2.12 9.72
C ALA A 121 2.47 -1.26 10.61
N GLN A 122 2.66 0.01 10.27
CA GLN A 122 3.40 0.96 11.10
C GLN A 122 2.58 1.35 12.35
N ALA A 123 1.27 1.57 12.22
CA ALA A 123 0.41 1.87 13.37
C ALA A 123 0.42 0.76 14.44
N ILE A 124 0.60 -0.50 14.03
CA ILE A 124 0.77 -1.63 14.97
C ILE A 124 2.16 -1.61 15.63
N ARG A 125 3.24 -1.32 14.88
CA ARG A 125 4.60 -1.19 15.45
C ARG A 125 4.76 0.01 16.39
N ASP A 126 4.07 1.12 16.11
CA ASP A 126 4.21 2.34 16.90
C ASP A 126 3.37 2.37 18.18
N ALA A 127 2.44 1.42 18.33
CA ALA A 127 1.57 1.31 19.50
C ALA A 127 2.35 1.13 20.80
N LEU A 128 1.85 1.73 21.89
CA LEU A 128 2.56 1.77 23.16
C LEU A 128 2.60 0.38 23.84
N PRO A 129 3.75 -0.03 24.41
CA PRO A 129 3.89 -1.27 25.18
C PRO A 129 2.87 -1.40 26.31
N PHE A 130 2.59 -2.63 26.76
CA PHE A 130 1.59 -2.89 27.81
C PHE A 130 1.92 -2.15 29.11
N SER A 131 3.10 -2.36 29.69
CA SER A 131 3.64 -1.60 30.83
C SER A 131 3.48 -0.08 30.70
N VAL A 132 3.87 0.51 29.56
CA VAL A 132 3.73 1.96 29.32
C VAL A 132 2.26 2.39 29.37
N ARG A 133 1.35 1.63 28.75
CA ARG A 133 -0.10 1.90 28.80
C ARG A 133 -0.65 1.79 30.22
N GLN A 134 -0.26 0.78 31.00
CA GLN A 134 -0.71 0.63 32.41
C GLN A 134 -0.28 1.80 33.32
N ALA A 135 0.79 2.51 32.96
CA ALA A 135 1.31 3.65 33.74
C ALA A 135 0.76 5.03 33.29
N MET A 136 -0.11 5.10 32.28
CA MET A 136 -0.73 6.35 31.82
C MET A 136 -2.00 6.70 32.62
N PRO A 137 -2.28 7.99 32.88
CA PRO A 137 -3.54 8.41 33.51
C PRO A 137 -4.72 8.29 32.54
N GLU A 138 -5.93 8.10 33.06
CA GLU A 138 -7.16 7.93 32.25
C GLU A 138 -7.38 9.05 31.22
N THR A 139 -7.04 10.29 31.58
CA THR A 139 -7.13 11.48 30.72
C THR A 139 -6.26 11.40 29.47
N ILE A 140 -5.17 10.63 29.52
CA ILE A 140 -4.31 10.35 28.36
C ILE A 140 -4.69 9.02 27.70
N LEU A 141 -5.11 8.00 28.46
CA LEU A 141 -5.63 6.74 27.89
C LEU A 141 -6.86 6.93 27.00
N GLY A 142 -7.71 7.92 27.28
CA GLY A 142 -8.82 8.29 26.39
C GLY A 142 -8.39 8.90 25.05
N LEU A 143 -7.17 9.46 24.98
CA LEU A 143 -6.59 10.05 23.78
C LEU A 143 -5.80 9.03 22.94
N LEU A 144 -5.19 8.03 23.58
CA LEU A 144 -4.28 7.05 22.98
C LEU A 144 -4.98 5.86 22.29
N GLU A 145 -4.18 5.11 21.52
CA GLU A 145 -4.59 3.88 20.87
C GLU A 145 -4.78 2.68 21.82
N LYS A 146 -5.78 1.84 21.54
CA LYS A 146 -6.05 0.60 22.26
C LYS A 146 -5.56 -0.60 21.45
N VAL A 147 -4.71 -1.45 22.02
CA VAL A 147 -4.48 -2.80 21.45
C VAL A 147 -5.72 -3.64 21.74
N VAL A 148 -6.30 -4.24 20.69
CA VAL A 148 -7.53 -5.06 20.79
C VAL A 148 -7.31 -6.42 20.13
N ALA A 149 -7.82 -7.47 20.76
CA ALA A 149 -7.71 -8.86 20.30
C ALA A 149 -8.96 -9.66 20.71
N GLY A 150 -9.30 -10.68 19.94
CA GLY A 150 -10.46 -11.54 20.21
C GLY A 150 -10.83 -12.42 19.01
N ASN A 151 -11.84 -13.28 19.19
CA ASN A 151 -12.55 -13.85 18.05
C ASN A 151 -13.56 -12.80 17.58
N GLY A 152 -13.55 -12.50 16.28
CA GLY A 152 -14.38 -11.44 15.72
C GLY A 152 -14.62 -11.57 14.23
N ASP A 153 -15.44 -10.67 13.73
CA ASP A 153 -15.93 -10.70 12.36
C ASP A 153 -15.19 -9.64 11.53
N LEU A 154 -14.60 -10.06 10.42
CA LEU A 154 -14.06 -9.16 9.41
C LEU A 154 -15.10 -9.04 8.29
N ASP A 155 -15.82 -7.93 8.25
CA ASP A 155 -16.66 -7.56 7.12
C ASP A 155 -15.80 -7.02 5.99
N VAL A 156 -16.04 -7.50 4.77
CA VAL A 156 -15.45 -6.96 3.55
C VAL A 156 -16.59 -6.75 2.57
N LEU A 157 -16.81 -5.51 2.13
CA LEU A 157 -17.91 -5.15 1.23
C LEU A 157 -17.35 -4.56 -0.06
N GLY A 158 -17.88 -4.98 -1.20
CA GLY A 158 -17.73 -4.28 -2.47
C GLY A 158 -18.87 -3.29 -2.68
N ALA A 159 -18.60 -2.18 -3.37
CA ALA A 159 -19.52 -1.06 -3.53
C ALA A 159 -19.42 -0.47 -4.96
N VAL A 160 -20.38 -0.78 -5.83
CA VAL A 160 -20.45 -0.21 -7.17
C VAL A 160 -21.06 1.19 -7.14
N GLY A 161 -20.70 2.07 -8.07
CA GLY A 161 -21.33 3.39 -8.23
C GLY A 161 -22.73 3.32 -8.84
N ALA A 162 -23.54 4.36 -8.62
CA ALA A 162 -24.82 4.49 -9.33
C ALA A 162 -24.58 4.67 -10.85
N LYS A 163 -25.45 4.12 -11.72
CA LYS A 163 -25.24 4.18 -13.18
C LYS A 163 -25.30 5.63 -13.68
N GLY A 164 -24.14 6.18 -14.05
CA GLY A 164 -23.97 7.59 -14.43
C GLY A 164 -23.78 8.55 -13.25
N GLY A 165 -23.70 8.06 -12.02
CA GLY A 165 -23.29 8.82 -10.83
C GLY A 165 -21.77 8.79 -10.60
N PRO A 166 -21.29 9.41 -9.51
CA PRO A 166 -19.89 9.28 -9.09
C PRO A 166 -19.56 7.83 -8.71
N LYS A 167 -18.28 7.44 -8.84
CA LYS A 167 -17.76 6.24 -8.16
C LYS A 167 -17.76 6.49 -6.64
N PRO A 168 -18.06 5.49 -5.81
CA PRO A 168 -18.07 5.66 -4.35
C PRO A 168 -16.63 5.87 -3.84
N GLY A 169 -16.51 6.59 -2.72
CA GLY A 169 -15.22 7.00 -2.16
C GLY A 169 -14.34 5.83 -1.71
N GLU A 170 -14.96 4.71 -1.34
CA GLU A 170 -14.30 3.48 -0.90
C GLU A 170 -14.94 2.25 -1.58
N PRO A 171 -14.41 1.79 -2.74
CA PRO A 171 -14.99 0.67 -3.48
C PRO A 171 -14.93 -0.67 -2.75
N ILE A 172 -13.83 -0.97 -2.03
CA ILE A 172 -13.76 -2.11 -1.09
C ILE A 172 -13.68 -1.56 0.34
N GLN A 173 -14.80 -1.63 1.05
CA GLN A 173 -14.90 -1.25 2.46
C GLN A 173 -14.56 -2.44 3.35
N ARG A 174 -13.97 -2.17 4.53
CA ARG A 174 -13.72 -3.19 5.55
C ARG A 174 -14.10 -2.70 6.93
N TRP A 175 -14.71 -3.57 7.73
CA TRP A 175 -15.06 -3.30 9.12
C TRP A 175 -14.71 -4.52 9.98
N VAL A 176 -14.42 -4.29 11.25
CA VAL A 176 -14.20 -5.35 12.23
C VAL A 176 -15.18 -5.20 13.38
N ASN A 177 -15.93 -6.26 13.67
CA ASN A 177 -16.74 -6.38 14.88
C ASN A 177 -15.96 -7.26 15.86
N LEU A 178 -15.51 -6.67 16.98
CA LEU A 178 -14.61 -7.33 17.93
C LEU A 178 -14.98 -6.93 19.35
N ASN A 179 -15.20 -7.92 20.22
CA ASN A 179 -15.56 -7.72 21.64
C ASN A 179 -16.80 -6.82 21.88
N GLY A 180 -17.69 -6.69 20.87
CA GLY A 180 -18.89 -5.87 20.92
C GLY A 180 -18.73 -4.43 20.40
N GLU A 181 -17.50 -3.98 20.09
CA GLU A 181 -17.27 -2.71 19.37
C GLU A 181 -17.11 -2.98 17.85
N ARG A 182 -17.55 -2.02 17.02
CA ARG A 182 -17.39 -2.04 15.56
C ARG A 182 -16.43 -0.94 15.14
N TYR A 183 -15.42 -1.29 14.36
CA TYR A 183 -14.37 -0.38 13.87
C TYR A 183 -14.28 -0.40 12.35
N LYS A 184 -13.93 0.74 11.75
CA LYS A 184 -13.55 0.81 10.32
C LYS A 184 -12.12 0.30 10.13
N ALA A 185 -11.94 -0.73 9.31
CA ALA A 185 -10.75 -1.58 9.35
C ALA A 185 -9.78 -1.33 8.18
N PHE A 186 -8.51 -1.14 8.53
CA PHE A 186 -7.40 -0.93 7.59
C PHE A 186 -6.43 -2.10 7.68
N VAL A 187 -6.09 -2.69 6.53
CA VAL A 187 -5.41 -3.99 6.44
C VAL A 187 -4.19 -3.96 5.51
N TYR A 188 -3.21 -4.81 5.81
CA TYR A 188 -2.00 -5.02 5.02
C TYR A 188 -1.71 -6.52 4.86
N GLY A 189 -0.67 -6.83 4.07
CA GLY A 189 -0.24 -8.21 3.83
C GLY A 189 -1.36 -9.10 3.30
N ALA A 190 -1.36 -10.35 3.76
CA ALA A 190 -2.31 -11.38 3.34
C ALA A 190 -3.79 -10.96 3.48
N ARG A 191 -4.15 -10.12 4.46
CA ARG A 191 -5.55 -9.69 4.71
C ARG A 191 -6.11 -8.72 3.67
N ARG A 192 -5.29 -8.21 2.76
CA ARG A 192 -5.82 -7.55 1.56
C ARG A 192 -6.62 -8.51 0.68
N LEU A 193 -6.29 -9.81 0.72
CA LEU A 193 -6.96 -10.88 -0.02
C LEU A 193 -8.12 -11.53 0.74
N ASP A 194 -8.37 -11.14 2.00
CA ASP A 194 -9.50 -11.68 2.78
C ASP A 194 -10.85 -11.22 2.21
N SER A 195 -11.78 -12.16 2.10
CA SER A 195 -13.22 -11.92 1.97
C SER A 195 -13.83 -11.64 3.35
N THR A 196 -15.16 -11.49 3.42
CA THR A 196 -15.90 -11.50 4.69
C THR A 196 -15.64 -12.82 5.43
N ARG A 197 -15.30 -12.73 6.72
CA ARG A 197 -15.11 -13.85 7.63
C ARG A 197 -15.84 -13.64 8.95
N ARG A 198 -16.08 -14.74 9.69
CA ARG A 198 -16.82 -14.76 10.95
C ARG A 198 -16.06 -15.52 12.04
N GLY A 199 -16.05 -14.99 13.26
CA GLY A 199 -15.45 -15.63 14.43
C GLY A 199 -13.92 -15.89 14.35
N GLU A 200 -13.22 -15.28 13.40
CA GLU A 200 -11.78 -15.48 13.19
C GLU A 200 -10.95 -14.88 14.35
N PRO A 201 -9.76 -15.42 14.65
CA PRO A 201 -8.80 -14.70 15.48
C PRO A 201 -8.33 -13.44 14.75
N LEU A 202 -8.67 -12.29 15.33
CA LEU A 202 -8.33 -10.95 14.91
C LEU A 202 -7.61 -10.23 16.05
N TRP A 203 -6.58 -9.46 15.72
CA TRP A 203 -6.00 -8.46 16.62
C TRP A 203 -5.51 -7.25 15.84
N GLY A 204 -5.32 -6.14 16.55
CA GLY A 204 -4.92 -4.88 15.95
C GLY A 204 -4.85 -3.74 16.95
N VAL A 205 -4.76 -2.53 16.40
CA VAL A 205 -4.63 -1.28 17.16
C VAL A 205 -5.76 -0.34 16.74
N ALA A 206 -6.65 -0.04 17.68
CA ALA A 206 -7.88 0.71 17.47
C ALA A 206 -7.82 2.12 18.07
N LEU A 207 -8.29 3.11 17.32
CA LEU A 207 -8.28 4.53 17.68
C LEU A 207 -9.32 5.30 16.85
N GLY A 208 -10.09 6.19 17.47
CA GLY A 208 -11.04 7.06 16.74
C GLY A 208 -12.14 6.34 15.96
N GLY A 209 -12.51 5.11 16.35
CA GLY A 209 -13.43 4.24 15.59
C GLY A 209 -12.78 3.53 14.40
N LEU A 210 -11.47 3.70 14.20
CA LEU A 210 -10.66 3.01 13.21
C LEU A 210 -9.92 1.84 13.87
N ILE A 211 -9.49 0.85 13.08
CA ILE A 211 -8.55 -0.20 13.52
C ILE A 211 -7.53 -0.51 12.42
N ALA A 212 -6.25 -0.52 12.78
CA ALA A 212 -5.22 -1.20 12.00
C ALA A 212 -5.21 -2.68 12.40
N VAL A 213 -5.62 -3.57 11.48
CA VAL A 213 -5.72 -5.01 11.74
C VAL A 213 -4.42 -5.69 11.33
N SER A 214 -3.86 -6.52 12.22
CA SER A 214 -2.66 -7.30 11.91
C SER A 214 -2.93 -8.31 10.81
N GLU A 215 -2.00 -8.50 9.87
CA GLU A 215 -2.10 -9.60 8.91
C GLU A 215 -2.06 -10.98 9.59
N ASP A 216 -1.38 -11.03 10.73
CA ASP A 216 -1.18 -12.23 11.52
C ASP A 216 -2.40 -12.53 12.42
N PRO A 217 -2.88 -13.80 12.46
CA PRO A 217 -3.99 -14.20 13.33
C PRO A 217 -3.68 -14.12 14.83
N GLY A 218 -2.48 -14.53 15.24
CA GLY A 218 -2.08 -14.59 16.64
C GLY A 218 -1.10 -13.48 17.00
N ARG A 219 -1.26 -12.93 18.21
CA ARG A 219 -0.42 -11.90 18.81
C ARG A 219 0.54 -12.56 19.78
N LEU A 220 1.85 -12.50 19.51
CA LEU A 220 2.84 -12.87 20.53
C LEU A 220 2.78 -11.80 21.64
N LEU A 221 2.58 -12.23 22.88
CA LEU A 221 2.48 -11.33 24.03
C LEU A 221 3.85 -11.02 24.61
N ALA A 222 4.03 -9.79 25.08
CA ALA A 222 5.11 -9.44 25.99
C ALA A 222 4.94 -10.17 27.35
N GLU A 223 6.03 -10.40 28.07
CA GLU A 223 6.00 -11.22 29.30
C GLU A 223 5.13 -10.60 30.41
N ASP A 224 5.09 -9.26 30.48
CA ASP A 224 4.25 -8.49 31.41
C ASP A 224 2.75 -8.65 31.10
N GLU A 225 2.37 -8.50 29.83
CA GLU A 225 0.98 -8.69 29.38
C GLU A 225 0.53 -10.15 29.51
N ALA A 226 1.41 -11.11 29.21
CA ALA A 226 1.14 -12.54 29.39
C ALA A 226 0.93 -12.91 30.87
N ALA A 227 1.82 -12.46 31.77
CA ALA A 227 1.67 -12.67 33.21
C ALA A 227 0.39 -12.01 33.75
N ALA A 228 0.07 -10.77 33.34
CA ALA A 228 -1.14 -10.07 33.76
C ALA A 228 -2.42 -10.83 33.34
N LEU A 229 -2.48 -11.35 32.12
CA LEU A 229 -3.64 -12.12 31.63
C LEU A 229 -3.81 -13.47 32.33
N LEU A 230 -2.71 -14.17 32.64
CA LEU A 230 -2.75 -15.44 33.37
C LEU A 230 -3.11 -15.22 34.86
N ALA A 231 -2.58 -14.17 35.50
CA ALA A 231 -2.96 -13.77 36.85
C ALA A 231 -4.43 -13.31 36.92
N GLY A 232 -4.93 -12.66 35.86
CA GLY A 232 -6.35 -12.33 35.65
C GLY A 232 -7.25 -13.54 35.37
N GLY A 233 -6.72 -14.77 35.35
CA GLY A 233 -7.49 -16.01 35.28
C GLY A 233 -7.73 -16.57 33.87
N LYS A 234 -7.17 -15.98 32.80
CA LYS A 234 -7.08 -16.69 31.51
C LYS A 234 -6.23 -17.97 31.69
N ARG A 235 -6.48 -18.98 30.86
CA ARG A 235 -5.73 -20.26 30.87
C ARG A 235 -5.07 -20.49 29.51
N LEU A 236 -3.97 -21.24 29.52
CA LEU A 236 -3.39 -21.84 28.32
C LEU A 236 -4.24 -23.05 27.93
N ASP A 237 -4.62 -23.15 26.65
CA ASP A 237 -5.49 -24.24 26.18
C ASP A 237 -4.72 -25.52 25.85
N ASP A 238 -3.46 -25.40 25.42
CA ASP A 238 -2.54 -26.53 25.20
C ASP A 238 -1.12 -26.13 25.64
N PRO A 239 -0.48 -26.87 26.57
CA PRO A 239 0.94 -26.68 26.90
C PRO A 239 1.88 -27.23 25.82
N ILE A 240 1.38 -27.97 24.82
CA ILE A 240 2.18 -28.48 23.70
C ILE A 240 2.32 -27.39 22.64
N CYS A 241 3.56 -27.12 22.21
CA CYS A 241 3.80 -26.23 21.09
C CYS A 241 3.39 -26.93 19.79
N GLY A 242 2.35 -26.41 19.12
CA GLY A 242 1.80 -26.98 17.88
C GLY A 242 2.76 -27.06 16.68
N VAL A 243 3.94 -26.43 16.75
CA VAL A 243 4.99 -26.50 15.71
C VAL A 243 6.01 -27.61 16.00
N SER A 244 6.43 -27.79 17.26
CA SER A 244 7.44 -28.80 17.62
C SER A 244 6.86 -30.13 18.11
N GLY A 245 5.57 -30.16 18.51
CA GLY A 245 4.95 -31.31 19.16
C GLY A 245 5.47 -31.58 20.58
N VAL A 246 6.29 -30.68 21.14
CA VAL A 246 6.89 -30.82 22.47
C VAL A 246 6.08 -30.03 23.50
N ALA A 247 5.76 -30.66 24.63
CA ALA A 247 5.19 -30.00 25.79
C ALA A 247 6.17 -28.98 26.38
N SER A 248 5.69 -27.79 26.76
CA SER A 248 6.45 -26.82 27.54
C SER A 248 7.05 -27.51 28.77
N GLN A 249 8.38 -27.67 28.80
CA GLN A 249 9.00 -28.57 29.77
C GLN A 249 8.85 -28.02 31.20
N PRO A 250 8.70 -28.88 32.23
CA PRO A 250 8.63 -28.44 33.62
C PRO A 250 9.90 -27.66 34.02
N GLY A 251 9.77 -26.33 34.12
CA GLY A 251 10.87 -25.40 34.39
C GLY A 251 11.09 -24.32 33.33
N MET A 252 10.46 -24.43 32.15
CA MET A 252 10.53 -23.41 31.09
C MET A 252 9.22 -22.63 31.02
N THR A 253 9.28 -21.30 31.21
CA THR A 253 8.10 -20.43 31.03
C THR A 253 7.71 -20.41 29.54
N PRO A 254 6.52 -20.87 29.14
CA PRO A 254 6.12 -20.80 27.74
C PRO A 254 5.91 -19.34 27.33
N ARG A 255 6.41 -18.95 26.15
CA ARG A 255 5.95 -17.72 25.50
C ARG A 255 4.45 -17.89 25.22
N VAL A 256 3.67 -16.82 25.36
CA VAL A 256 2.21 -16.88 25.22
C VAL A 256 1.79 -16.16 23.95
N MET A 257 1.01 -16.86 23.12
CA MET A 257 0.43 -16.33 21.88
C MET A 257 -1.07 -16.22 22.06
N GLU A 258 -1.61 -14.99 22.00
CA GLU A 258 -3.04 -14.73 22.04
C GLU A 258 -3.64 -14.93 20.64
N LEU A 259 -4.44 -15.98 20.50
CA LEU A 259 -5.08 -16.39 19.26
C LEU A 259 -6.59 -16.16 19.37
N GLY A 260 -6.98 -14.90 19.23
CA GLY A 260 -8.33 -14.43 19.49
C GLY A 260 -8.67 -14.50 20.98
N SER A 261 -9.68 -15.28 21.35
CA SER A 261 -10.05 -15.51 22.77
C SER A 261 -9.09 -16.46 23.50
N ARG A 262 -8.30 -17.25 22.76
CA ARG A 262 -7.49 -18.37 23.25
C ARG A 262 -6.06 -17.94 23.57
N LEU A 263 -5.44 -18.55 24.58
CA LEU A 263 -4.00 -18.43 24.83
C LEU A 263 -3.30 -19.75 24.51
N GLN A 264 -2.33 -19.70 23.59
CA GLN A 264 -1.53 -20.84 23.16
C GLN A 264 -0.13 -20.76 23.76
N GLY A 265 0.37 -21.86 24.34
CA GLY A 265 1.77 -21.98 24.74
C GLY A 265 2.66 -22.22 23.53
N ILE A 266 3.77 -21.49 23.43
CA ILE A 266 4.75 -21.62 22.34
C ILE A 266 6.18 -21.52 22.87
N CYS A 267 7.13 -22.22 22.25
CA CYS A 267 8.50 -22.32 22.78
C CYS A 267 9.50 -21.32 22.20
N SER A 268 9.13 -20.56 21.16
CA SER A 268 9.96 -19.47 20.61
C SER A 268 9.12 -18.47 19.80
N ALA A 269 9.65 -17.26 19.58
CA ALA A 269 9.06 -16.29 18.66
C ALA A 269 9.07 -16.79 17.21
N ALA A 270 10.14 -17.48 16.80
CA ALA A 270 10.23 -18.15 15.50
C ALA A 270 9.08 -19.15 15.28
N HIS A 271 8.69 -19.94 16.28
CA HIS A 271 7.53 -20.83 16.15
C HIS A 271 6.19 -20.08 16.11
N ALA A 272 6.06 -18.92 16.76
CA ALA A 272 4.89 -18.05 16.57
C ALA A 272 4.81 -17.51 15.13
N SER A 273 5.95 -17.14 14.54
CA SER A 273 6.06 -16.75 13.13
C SER A 273 5.69 -17.90 12.17
N VAL A 274 6.20 -19.13 12.41
CA VAL A 274 5.82 -20.33 11.65
C VAL A 274 4.31 -20.59 11.75
N LEU A 275 3.75 -20.58 12.96
CA LEU A 275 2.32 -20.82 13.18
C LEU A 275 1.43 -19.75 12.52
N ASN A 276 1.82 -18.48 12.60
CA ASN A 276 1.15 -17.38 11.89
C ASN A 276 1.31 -17.50 10.35
N SER A 277 2.46 -17.96 9.85
CA SER A 277 2.70 -18.25 8.44
C SER A 277 1.79 -19.38 7.95
N ASP A 278 1.64 -20.46 8.74
CA ASP A 278 0.77 -21.59 8.41
C ASP A 278 -0.71 -21.23 8.49
N PHE A 279 -1.13 -20.39 9.44
CA PHE A 279 -2.48 -19.82 9.42
C PHE A 279 -2.70 -18.87 8.23
N ARG A 280 -1.71 -18.06 7.82
CA ARG A 280 -1.80 -17.23 6.59
C ARG A 280 -1.94 -18.09 5.34
N LYS A 281 -1.18 -19.19 5.23
CA LYS A 281 -1.33 -20.19 4.14
C LYS A 281 -2.72 -20.84 4.18
N ALA A 282 -3.17 -21.34 5.34
CA ALA A 282 -4.45 -22.03 5.50
C ALA A 282 -5.68 -21.12 5.26
N ARG A 283 -5.54 -19.80 5.48
CA ARG A 283 -6.57 -18.82 5.15
C ARG A 283 -6.69 -18.53 3.65
N GLN A 284 -5.60 -18.68 2.88
CA GLN A 284 -5.61 -18.39 1.45
C GLN A 284 -6.04 -19.62 0.63
N THR A 285 -7.14 -19.48 -0.11
CA THR A 285 -7.39 -20.33 -1.27
C THR A 285 -6.30 -20.07 -2.31
N LYS A 286 -5.32 -20.98 -2.40
CA LYS A 286 -4.38 -21.02 -3.52
C LYS A 286 -5.15 -20.93 -4.83
N LEU A 287 -4.72 -20.05 -5.71
CA LEU A 287 -5.27 -19.88 -7.06
C LEU A 287 -4.49 -20.71 -8.09
N LEU A 288 -3.85 -21.80 -7.64
CA LEU A 288 -3.26 -22.82 -8.49
C LEU A 288 -4.38 -23.80 -8.93
N PRO A 289 -4.53 -24.12 -10.23
CA PRO A 289 -5.52 -25.08 -10.66
C PRO A 289 -5.24 -26.50 -10.14
N SER A 290 -3.96 -26.87 -10.03
CA SER A 290 -3.44 -28.22 -9.73
C SER A 290 -3.51 -28.69 -8.26
N ASP A 291 -4.12 -27.93 -7.34
CA ASP A 291 -4.18 -28.30 -5.91
C ASP A 291 -5.46 -29.10 -5.55
N PRO A 292 -5.37 -30.33 -5.01
CA PRO A 292 -6.52 -31.18 -4.72
C PRO A 292 -7.32 -30.74 -3.47
N GLY A 293 -7.99 -29.60 -3.55
CA GLY A 293 -9.14 -29.24 -2.72
C GLY A 293 -8.93 -29.36 -1.20
N GLY A 294 -7.90 -28.71 -0.66
CA GLY A 294 -7.55 -28.77 0.76
C GLY A 294 -8.72 -28.48 1.71
N SER A 295 -8.86 -29.31 2.75
CA SER A 295 -9.96 -29.25 3.71
C SER A 295 -9.95 -27.97 4.56
N THR A 296 -11.08 -27.27 4.62
CA THR A 296 -11.29 -26.14 5.52
C THR A 296 -11.28 -26.58 7.00
N PRO A 297 -10.54 -25.88 7.89
CA PRO A 297 -10.66 -26.09 9.32
C PRO A 297 -12.04 -25.67 9.83
N THR A 298 -12.80 -26.62 10.40
CA THR A 298 -14.10 -26.34 11.01
C THR A 298 -13.95 -25.90 12.47
N ASN A 299 -14.58 -24.78 12.85
CA ASN A 299 -15.39 -24.64 14.08
C ASN A 299 -15.91 -23.20 14.28
N GLY A 300 -17.24 -23.02 14.26
CA GLY A 300 -17.89 -21.74 14.57
C GLY A 300 -19.32 -21.62 14.04
N PRO A 301 -20.36 -21.65 14.90
CA PRO A 301 -21.74 -21.31 14.54
C PRO A 301 -22.06 -19.84 14.86
N ALA A 302 -22.99 -19.16 14.18
CA ALA A 302 -23.61 -19.48 12.90
C ALA A 302 -24.05 -18.18 12.18
N ALA A 303 -23.30 -17.79 11.16
CA ALA A 303 -23.76 -16.93 10.07
C ALA A 303 -23.13 -17.50 8.80
N ARG A 304 -23.94 -17.90 7.82
CA ARG A 304 -23.54 -18.87 6.79
C ARG A 304 -22.63 -18.24 5.72
N THR A 305 -21.31 -18.32 5.92
CA THR A 305 -20.30 -18.09 4.88
C THR A 305 -20.61 -18.97 3.66
N ILE A 306 -20.56 -18.39 2.46
CA ILE A 306 -21.02 -19.07 1.25
C ILE A 306 -19.92 -20.02 0.74
N SER A 307 -19.97 -21.24 1.25
CA SER A 307 -19.06 -22.35 0.93
C SER A 307 -19.52 -23.20 -0.27
N VAL A 308 -20.70 -22.91 -0.82
CA VAL A 308 -21.27 -23.56 -2.00
C VAL A 308 -21.69 -22.49 -2.99
N THR A 309 -21.11 -22.52 -4.19
CA THR A 309 -21.27 -21.53 -5.27
C THR A 309 -22.06 -22.09 -6.47
N GLN A 310 -22.67 -23.26 -6.32
CA GLN A 310 -23.42 -24.00 -7.34
C GLN A 310 -24.77 -24.46 -6.77
N GLY A 311 -25.69 -24.83 -7.66
CA GLY A 311 -27.02 -25.35 -7.33
C GLY A 311 -28.10 -24.28 -7.35
N ARG A 312 -29.24 -24.58 -6.71
CA ARG A 312 -30.36 -23.65 -6.57
C ARG A 312 -30.17 -22.81 -5.31
N PHE A 313 -30.16 -21.50 -5.46
CA PHE A 313 -30.17 -20.52 -4.39
C PHE A 313 -31.60 -19.97 -4.22
N ASN A 314 -32.12 -19.97 -3.01
CA ASN A 314 -33.31 -19.18 -2.68
C ASN A 314 -32.85 -17.79 -2.22
N VAL A 315 -33.43 -16.74 -2.79
CA VAL A 315 -33.05 -15.33 -2.53
C VAL A 315 -34.22 -14.59 -1.91
N LEU A 316 -34.03 -13.95 -0.76
CA LEU A 316 -35.02 -13.02 -0.20
C LEU A 316 -34.73 -11.61 -0.70
N PHE A 317 -35.71 -10.96 -1.34
CA PHE A 317 -35.61 -9.54 -1.71
C PHE A 317 -36.53 -8.72 -0.80
N MET A 318 -35.93 -8.05 0.18
CA MET A 318 -36.57 -7.16 1.14
C MET A 318 -36.68 -5.77 0.53
N LEU A 319 -37.91 -5.26 0.34
CA LEU A 319 -38.14 -3.86 -0.02
C LEU A 319 -38.49 -3.06 1.23
N VAL A 320 -37.85 -1.91 1.47
CA VAL A 320 -38.09 -1.08 2.67
C VAL A 320 -38.53 0.35 2.36
N SER A 321 -39.24 0.94 3.32
CA SER A 321 -39.58 2.36 3.42
C SER A 321 -39.61 2.79 4.89
N PHE A 322 -39.47 4.08 5.19
CA PHE A 322 -39.19 4.62 6.53
C PHE A 322 -40.37 5.44 7.04
N GLU A 323 -40.74 5.42 8.31
CA GLU A 323 -41.94 6.15 8.80
C GLU A 323 -42.06 7.62 8.33
N ASP A 324 -40.93 8.33 8.20
CA ASP A 324 -40.80 9.69 7.66
C ASP A 324 -40.73 9.79 6.11
N ASP A 325 -40.40 8.71 5.40
CA ASP A 325 -40.33 8.60 3.94
C ASP A 325 -41.20 7.44 3.38
N PRO A 326 -42.42 7.72 2.87
CA PRO A 326 -43.34 6.73 2.30
C PRO A 326 -43.05 6.29 0.85
N ARG A 327 -41.89 6.62 0.26
CA ARG A 327 -41.54 6.21 -1.11
C ARG A 327 -41.30 4.70 -1.21
N GLU A 328 -41.97 4.06 -2.18
CA GLU A 328 -41.66 2.69 -2.61
C GLU A 328 -40.40 2.70 -3.50
N PRO A 329 -39.40 1.81 -3.29
CA PRO A 329 -38.14 1.86 -4.05
C PRO A 329 -38.26 1.51 -5.55
N ILE A 330 -39.08 0.51 -5.87
CA ILE A 330 -39.30 -0.03 -7.23
C ILE A 330 -40.62 -0.81 -7.24
N GLY A 331 -41.33 -0.83 -8.37
CA GLY A 331 -42.56 -1.61 -8.52
C GLY A 331 -42.30 -3.12 -8.50
N ARG A 332 -43.16 -3.88 -7.80
CA ARG A 332 -43.00 -5.34 -7.64
C ARG A 332 -42.85 -6.11 -8.95
N ASP A 333 -43.63 -5.79 -9.97
CA ASP A 333 -43.60 -6.49 -11.27
C ASP A 333 -42.31 -6.19 -12.05
N GLU A 334 -41.81 -4.96 -11.96
CA GLU A 334 -40.55 -4.52 -12.57
C GLU A 334 -39.35 -5.24 -11.92
N LEU A 335 -39.31 -5.28 -10.58
CA LEU A 335 -38.32 -6.05 -9.84
C LEU A 335 -38.43 -7.56 -10.13
N SER A 336 -39.64 -8.09 -10.28
CA SER A 336 -39.84 -9.52 -10.62
C SER A 336 -39.30 -9.86 -12.01
N GLN A 337 -39.41 -8.97 -12.99
CA GLN A 337 -38.76 -9.17 -14.30
C GLN A 337 -37.24 -9.04 -14.16
N MET A 338 -36.75 -8.01 -13.46
CA MET A 338 -35.33 -7.79 -13.25
C MET A 338 -34.63 -9.01 -12.60
N MET A 339 -35.31 -9.68 -11.65
CA MET A 339 -34.79 -10.90 -11.04
C MET A 339 -34.87 -12.14 -11.93
N ASN A 340 -35.74 -12.18 -12.94
CA ASN A 340 -35.69 -13.21 -13.99
C ASN A 340 -34.45 -13.01 -14.86
N ASP A 341 -34.15 -11.76 -15.26
CA ASP A 341 -32.98 -11.41 -16.07
C ASP A 341 -31.67 -11.73 -15.33
N VAL A 342 -31.61 -11.43 -14.02
CA VAL A 342 -30.52 -11.83 -13.10
C VAL A 342 -30.36 -13.36 -13.06
N ASN A 343 -31.45 -14.12 -12.91
CA ASN A 343 -31.39 -15.58 -12.94
C ASN A 343 -30.88 -16.11 -14.29
N ASP A 344 -31.29 -15.54 -15.41
CA ASP A 344 -30.82 -15.98 -16.73
C ASP A 344 -29.36 -15.62 -17.03
N TYR A 345 -28.84 -14.50 -16.47
CA TYR A 345 -27.39 -14.27 -16.41
C TYR A 345 -26.69 -15.38 -15.64
N TYR A 346 -27.09 -15.61 -14.39
CA TYR A 346 -26.42 -16.59 -13.51
C TYR A 346 -26.47 -18.01 -14.09
N ARG A 347 -27.62 -18.44 -14.63
CA ARG A 347 -27.78 -19.71 -15.31
C ARG A 347 -26.86 -19.83 -16.54
N THR A 348 -26.72 -18.76 -17.33
CA THR A 348 -25.89 -18.79 -18.54
C THR A 348 -24.39 -18.74 -18.23
N ALA A 349 -23.95 -17.83 -17.35
CA ALA A 349 -22.54 -17.67 -16.98
C ALA A 349 -21.98 -18.88 -16.21
N SER A 350 -22.83 -19.61 -15.47
CA SER A 350 -22.47 -20.81 -14.70
C SER A 350 -22.60 -22.13 -15.47
N TYR A 351 -22.87 -22.13 -16.78
CA TYR A 351 -23.12 -23.36 -17.55
C TYR A 351 -24.29 -24.21 -17.00
N ASN A 352 -25.39 -23.55 -16.66
CA ASN A 352 -26.57 -24.11 -15.99
C ASN A 352 -26.33 -24.69 -14.58
N LEU A 353 -25.16 -24.47 -13.95
CA LEU A 353 -24.87 -24.94 -12.59
C LEU A 353 -25.58 -24.13 -11.50
N VAL A 354 -25.94 -22.87 -11.75
CA VAL A 354 -26.65 -21.99 -10.81
C VAL A 354 -28.08 -21.69 -11.30
N GLN A 355 -29.03 -21.75 -10.37
CA GLN A 355 -30.38 -21.22 -10.55
C GLN A 355 -30.76 -20.35 -9.35
N MET A 356 -31.36 -19.19 -9.59
CA MET A 356 -31.84 -18.30 -8.52
C MET A 356 -33.37 -18.30 -8.45
N HIS A 357 -33.91 -18.39 -7.24
CA HIS A 357 -35.34 -18.33 -6.98
C HIS A 357 -35.67 -17.25 -5.95
N THR A 358 -36.18 -16.12 -6.42
CA THR A 358 -36.37 -14.93 -5.60
C THR A 358 -37.78 -14.84 -5.00
N THR A 359 -37.86 -14.68 -3.68
CA THR A 359 -39.09 -14.24 -2.99
C THR A 359 -38.98 -12.74 -2.70
N ILE A 360 -39.89 -11.94 -3.26
CA ILE A 360 -39.97 -10.50 -3.00
C ILE A 360 -40.97 -10.24 -1.88
N THR A 361 -40.57 -9.54 -0.82
CA THR A 361 -41.47 -9.15 0.29
C THR A 361 -42.53 -8.14 -0.15
N PRO A 362 -43.59 -7.89 0.64
CA PRO A 362 -44.27 -6.59 0.62
C PRO A 362 -43.28 -5.47 0.99
N VAL A 363 -43.59 -4.21 0.70
CA VAL A 363 -42.77 -3.08 1.18
C VAL A 363 -42.87 -3.01 2.71
N LEU A 364 -41.77 -3.31 3.37
CA LEU A 364 -41.62 -3.31 4.83
C LEU A 364 -41.53 -1.86 5.33
N ARG A 365 -42.16 -1.58 6.47
CA ARG A 365 -42.24 -0.23 7.06
C ARG A 365 -41.35 -0.14 8.29
N LEU A 366 -40.18 0.47 8.14
CA LEU A 366 -39.21 0.62 9.23
C LEU A 366 -39.61 1.77 10.16
N ARG A 367 -39.52 1.51 11.47
CA ARG A 367 -39.92 2.45 12.55
C ARG A 367 -38.85 3.49 12.88
N ARG A 368 -37.65 3.34 12.31
CA ARG A 368 -36.57 4.34 12.38
C ARG A 368 -36.70 5.33 11.22
N SER A 369 -36.40 6.59 11.49
CA SER A 369 -36.32 7.64 10.48
C SER A 369 -35.09 7.48 9.58
N VAL A 370 -35.12 8.06 8.38
CA VAL A 370 -33.96 8.05 7.47
C VAL A 370 -32.69 8.62 8.15
N VAL A 371 -32.86 9.68 8.94
CA VAL A 371 -31.76 10.37 9.67
C VAL A 371 -31.05 9.47 10.69
N TYR A 372 -31.72 8.42 11.22
CA TYR A 372 -31.08 7.44 12.11
C TYR A 372 -29.98 6.61 11.41
N TYR A 373 -30.04 6.51 10.08
CA TYR A 373 -29.07 5.80 9.25
C TYR A 373 -28.07 6.74 8.55
N THR A 374 -28.47 7.97 8.23
CA THR A 374 -27.66 8.91 7.41
C THR A 374 -26.98 10.06 8.19
N GLY A 375 -27.24 10.20 9.49
CA GLY A 375 -26.67 11.24 10.35
C GLY A 375 -25.21 11.01 10.80
N ILE A 376 -24.66 11.98 11.53
CA ILE A 376 -23.31 11.85 12.14
C ILE A 376 -23.36 10.81 13.26
N GLY A 377 -22.53 9.77 13.16
CA GLY A 377 -22.53 8.65 14.12
C GLY A 377 -23.75 7.72 13.99
N ALA A 378 -24.40 7.71 12.82
CA ALA A 378 -25.57 6.90 12.52
C ALA A 378 -25.26 5.40 12.33
N ALA A 379 -26.32 4.59 12.28
CA ALA A 379 -26.21 3.13 12.14
C ALA A 379 -25.82 2.65 10.73
N GLY A 380 -25.82 3.55 9.74
CA GLY A 380 -25.38 3.28 8.36
C GLY A 380 -26.16 2.18 7.64
N PRO A 381 -25.60 1.64 6.53
CA PRO A 381 -26.19 0.52 5.79
C PRO A 381 -26.35 -0.74 6.65
N ILE A 382 -25.40 -1.02 7.55
CA ILE A 382 -25.39 -2.24 8.37
C ILE A 382 -26.61 -2.30 9.29
N GLY A 383 -26.84 -1.25 10.09
CA GLY A 383 -28.03 -1.19 10.95
C GLY A 383 -29.33 -1.14 10.14
N LEU A 384 -29.30 -0.59 8.92
CA LEU A 384 -30.45 -0.64 8.02
C LEU A 384 -30.80 -2.07 7.58
N LEU A 385 -29.78 -2.90 7.32
CA LEU A 385 -29.99 -4.31 6.99
C LEU A 385 -30.47 -5.11 8.20
N GLU A 386 -29.99 -4.81 9.41
CA GLU A 386 -30.45 -5.45 10.65
C GLU A 386 -31.93 -5.14 10.95
N ASP A 387 -32.34 -3.86 10.93
CA ASP A 387 -33.74 -3.46 11.11
C ASP A 387 -34.64 -3.97 9.95
N ALA A 388 -34.12 -4.07 8.72
CA ALA A 388 -34.84 -4.66 7.59
C ALA A 388 -35.08 -6.17 7.74
N ARG A 389 -34.06 -6.92 8.18
CA ARG A 389 -34.15 -8.36 8.48
C ARG A 389 -35.13 -8.62 9.63
N ALA A 390 -35.12 -7.78 10.67
CA ALA A 390 -36.09 -7.84 11.76
C ALA A 390 -37.53 -7.59 11.28
N ALA A 391 -37.74 -6.57 10.42
CA ALA A 391 -39.05 -6.29 9.83
C ALA A 391 -39.52 -7.39 8.86
N ALA A 392 -38.61 -8.05 8.15
CA ALA A 392 -38.92 -9.20 7.30
C ALA A 392 -39.39 -10.39 8.15
N ALA A 393 -38.71 -10.68 9.27
CA ALA A 393 -39.11 -11.71 10.21
C ALA A 393 -40.46 -11.39 10.90
N GLU A 394 -40.72 -10.14 11.31
CA GLU A 394 -42.06 -9.71 11.79
C GLU A 394 -43.15 -9.93 10.72
N ALA A 395 -42.82 -9.83 9.44
CA ALA A 395 -43.72 -10.08 8.30
C ALA A 395 -43.81 -11.55 7.86
N GLY A 396 -43.10 -12.48 8.53
CA GLY A 396 -43.12 -13.92 8.22
C GLY A 396 -42.11 -14.39 7.17
N TYR A 397 -41.04 -13.61 6.93
CA TYR A 397 -39.92 -13.96 6.07
C TYR A 397 -38.64 -14.08 6.90
N ASP A 398 -38.36 -15.26 7.43
CA ASP A 398 -37.09 -15.54 8.12
C ASP A 398 -35.95 -15.65 7.08
N ILE A 399 -34.79 -15.05 7.35
CA ILE A 399 -33.63 -15.09 6.46
C ILE A 399 -32.93 -16.45 6.43
N GLU A 400 -33.12 -17.29 7.45
CA GLU A 400 -32.48 -18.61 7.50
C GLU A 400 -33.18 -19.65 6.59
N ASP A 401 -34.38 -19.37 6.09
CA ASP A 401 -35.05 -20.13 5.01
C ASP A 401 -34.45 -19.86 3.61
N TYR A 402 -33.58 -18.84 3.48
CA TYR A 402 -32.96 -18.41 2.23
C TYR A 402 -31.44 -18.62 2.25
N ASP A 403 -30.80 -18.67 1.09
CA ASP A 403 -29.34 -18.74 0.96
C ASP A 403 -28.71 -17.34 0.92
N LEU A 404 -29.42 -16.39 0.29
CA LEU A 404 -29.01 -15.01 0.01
C LEU A 404 -30.14 -14.03 0.39
N ASP A 405 -29.78 -12.84 0.86
CA ASP A 405 -30.74 -11.77 1.16
C ASP A 405 -30.29 -10.42 0.58
N VAL A 406 -31.23 -9.68 -0.01
CA VAL A 406 -31.00 -8.41 -0.71
C VAL A 406 -32.00 -7.37 -0.22
N LEU A 407 -31.51 -6.18 0.10
CA LEU A 407 -32.24 -5.04 0.62
C LEU A 407 -32.36 -3.95 -0.45
N GLY A 408 -33.57 -3.76 -0.99
CA GLY A 408 -33.90 -2.65 -1.87
C GLY A 408 -34.44 -1.43 -1.12
N HIS A 409 -33.82 -0.27 -1.29
CA HIS A 409 -34.27 0.99 -0.71
C HIS A 409 -34.21 2.15 -1.70
N ALA A 410 -35.01 3.20 -1.47
CA ALA A 410 -34.93 4.44 -2.23
C ALA A 410 -33.63 5.21 -1.88
N PHE A 411 -33.23 6.16 -2.73
CA PHE A 411 -32.05 7.00 -2.44
C PHE A 411 -32.26 7.85 -1.18
N LEU A 412 -31.36 7.67 -0.20
CA LEU A 412 -31.41 8.30 1.13
C LEU A 412 -30.47 9.51 1.25
N GLY A 413 -29.34 9.49 0.53
CA GLY A 413 -28.27 10.47 0.66
C GLY A 413 -27.43 10.29 1.94
N GLY A 414 -26.45 11.18 2.13
CA GLY A 414 -25.40 11.03 3.14
C GLY A 414 -24.18 10.28 2.63
N THR A 415 -23.04 10.39 3.33
CA THR A 415 -21.75 9.84 2.90
C THR A 415 -21.65 8.32 3.03
N GLU A 416 -22.46 7.70 3.87
CA GLU A 416 -22.51 6.24 4.06
C GLU A 416 -23.38 5.53 2.99
N PHE A 417 -24.01 6.29 2.07
CA PHE A 417 -24.95 5.79 1.06
C PHE A 417 -24.60 6.30 -0.37
N ASP A 418 -23.30 6.41 -0.67
CA ASP A 418 -22.76 6.90 -1.95
C ASP A 418 -22.71 5.84 -3.08
N TYR A 419 -23.18 4.63 -2.79
CA TYR A 419 -23.12 3.46 -3.67
C TYR A 419 -24.38 3.30 -4.55
N GLY A 420 -24.25 2.74 -5.75
CA GLY A 420 -25.39 2.21 -6.52
C GLY A 420 -25.88 0.87 -5.98
N GLY A 421 -24.93 0.02 -5.59
CA GLY A 421 -25.11 -1.22 -4.87
C GLY A 421 -23.93 -1.46 -3.92
N LEU A 422 -24.18 -2.20 -2.84
CA LEU A 422 -23.20 -2.59 -1.82
C LEU A 422 -23.42 -4.07 -1.50
N GLY A 423 -22.38 -4.85 -1.25
CA GLY A 423 -22.52 -6.29 -1.00
C GLY A 423 -21.37 -6.89 -0.21
N PHE A 424 -21.69 -7.72 0.78
CA PHE A 424 -20.67 -8.51 1.48
C PHE A 424 -19.95 -9.44 0.50
N VAL A 425 -18.62 -9.48 0.55
CA VAL A 425 -17.79 -10.40 -0.23
C VAL A 425 -17.74 -11.76 0.46
N GLY A 426 -18.36 -12.80 -0.09
CA GLY A 426 -18.33 -14.18 0.43
C GLY A 426 -19.36 -14.52 1.52
N ALA A 427 -20.30 -13.62 1.79
CA ALA A 427 -21.38 -13.81 2.77
C ALA A 427 -22.70 -13.21 2.26
N ARG A 428 -23.83 -13.59 2.87
CA ARG A 428 -25.17 -13.05 2.54
C ARG A 428 -25.34 -11.58 2.93
N GLY A 429 -25.96 -10.80 2.07
CA GLY A 429 -26.40 -9.43 2.33
C GLY A 429 -25.89 -8.47 1.26
N SER A 430 -26.84 -7.81 0.59
CA SER A 430 -26.59 -6.75 -0.38
C SER A 430 -27.59 -5.62 -0.23
N TRP A 431 -27.21 -4.38 -0.57
CA TRP A 431 -28.06 -3.20 -0.62
C TRP A 431 -28.15 -2.72 -2.07
N ILE A 432 -29.35 -2.39 -2.52
CA ILE A 432 -29.63 -1.93 -3.89
C ILE A 432 -30.42 -0.62 -3.81
N GLN A 433 -29.85 0.47 -4.31
CA GLN A 433 -30.59 1.70 -4.62
C GLN A 433 -30.55 2.09 -6.11
N SER A 434 -29.63 1.52 -6.90
CA SER A 434 -29.62 1.58 -8.37
C SER A 434 -30.13 0.27 -8.98
N PHE A 435 -31.45 0.09 -9.01
CA PHE A 435 -32.10 -1.11 -9.54
C PHE A 435 -31.81 -1.31 -11.04
N THR A 436 -30.86 -2.20 -11.33
CA THR A 436 -30.55 -2.70 -12.67
C THR A 436 -30.04 -4.14 -12.56
N PRO A 437 -30.19 -4.99 -13.60
CA PRO A 437 -29.58 -6.33 -13.60
C PRO A 437 -28.08 -6.29 -13.34
N LYS A 438 -27.36 -5.33 -13.94
CA LYS A 438 -25.92 -5.08 -13.75
C LYS A 438 -25.54 -4.97 -12.27
N VAL A 439 -26.18 -4.06 -11.54
CA VAL A 439 -25.88 -3.83 -10.10
C VAL A 439 -26.26 -5.06 -9.28
N ILE A 440 -27.43 -5.66 -9.50
CA ILE A 440 -27.87 -6.82 -8.70
C ILE A 440 -26.95 -8.03 -8.91
N VAL A 441 -26.55 -8.32 -10.16
CA VAL A 441 -25.59 -9.40 -10.43
C VAL A 441 -24.22 -9.12 -9.82
N HIS A 442 -23.78 -7.86 -9.80
CA HIS A 442 -22.52 -7.43 -9.18
C HIS A 442 -22.52 -7.70 -7.67
N GLU A 443 -23.54 -7.24 -6.93
CA GLU A 443 -23.61 -7.42 -5.48
C GLU A 443 -23.82 -8.90 -5.09
N LEU A 444 -24.55 -9.67 -5.90
CA LEU A 444 -24.65 -11.12 -5.73
C LEU A 444 -23.32 -11.82 -6.07
N GLY A 445 -22.52 -11.27 -7.00
CA GLY A 445 -21.17 -11.74 -7.31
C GLY A 445 -20.23 -11.55 -6.12
N HIS A 446 -20.35 -10.42 -5.42
CA HIS A 446 -19.72 -10.23 -4.12
C HIS A 446 -20.19 -11.27 -3.12
N ASN A 447 -21.50 -11.48 -2.91
CA ASN A 447 -21.99 -12.47 -1.94
C ASN A 447 -21.41 -13.88 -2.19
N LEU A 448 -21.24 -14.29 -3.46
CA LEU A 448 -20.60 -15.56 -3.84
C LEU A 448 -19.06 -15.59 -3.72
N GLY A 449 -18.41 -14.48 -3.35
CA GLY A 449 -16.97 -14.41 -3.05
C GLY A 449 -16.10 -13.73 -4.12
N LEU A 450 -16.66 -13.01 -5.09
CA LEU A 450 -15.87 -12.27 -6.08
C LEU A 450 -15.38 -10.91 -5.55
N SER A 451 -14.22 -10.52 -6.05
CA SER A 451 -13.66 -9.16 -5.96
C SER A 451 -13.95 -8.42 -7.26
N HIS A 452 -13.63 -7.12 -7.35
CA HIS A 452 -13.74 -6.38 -8.62
C HIS A 452 -12.83 -6.96 -9.71
N ALA A 453 -13.24 -6.78 -10.97
CA ALA A 453 -12.40 -6.98 -12.14
C ALA A 453 -11.91 -5.62 -12.63
N ASN A 454 -10.62 -5.39 -12.46
CA ASN A 454 -9.93 -4.16 -12.79
C ASN A 454 -9.16 -4.33 -14.11
N ALA A 455 -8.68 -3.22 -14.65
CA ALA A 455 -7.77 -3.24 -15.79
C ALA A 455 -6.63 -2.26 -15.57
N SER A 456 -5.47 -2.60 -16.11
CA SER A 456 -4.32 -1.71 -16.19
C SER A 456 -4.50 -0.71 -17.35
N ASP A 457 -4.89 0.53 -17.04
CA ASP A 457 -5.10 1.57 -18.06
C ASP A 457 -3.75 2.15 -18.53
N THR A 458 -3.50 2.02 -19.84
CA THR A 458 -2.31 2.55 -20.54
C THR A 458 -2.59 3.82 -21.34
N THR A 459 -3.87 4.19 -21.51
CA THR A 459 -4.31 5.35 -22.31
C THR A 459 -4.01 6.68 -21.63
N ARG A 460 -3.76 6.63 -20.31
CA ARG A 460 -3.36 7.76 -19.48
C ARG A 460 -1.84 7.81 -19.33
N PRO A 461 -1.19 8.81 -19.92
CA PRO A 461 0.07 9.32 -19.39
C PRO A 461 -0.15 9.91 -18.00
N PRO A 462 0.91 10.09 -17.19
CA PRO A 462 0.77 10.57 -15.82
C PRO A 462 0.35 12.05 -15.80
N TYR A 463 -0.97 12.26 -15.68
CA TYR A 463 -1.71 13.54 -15.63
C TYR A 463 -1.94 14.25 -16.98
N ASP A 464 -3.07 14.96 -17.07
CA ASP A 464 -3.53 15.75 -18.22
C ASP A 464 -3.12 17.24 -18.05
N PRO A 465 -2.09 17.75 -18.75
CA PRO A 465 -1.60 19.11 -18.55
C PRO A 465 -2.59 20.14 -19.11
N PRO A 466 -2.69 21.35 -18.54
CA PRO A 466 -3.63 22.38 -19.01
C PRO A 466 -3.36 22.85 -20.46
N ALA A 467 -4.01 22.17 -21.41
CA ALA A 467 -4.28 22.54 -22.80
C ALA A 467 -3.09 22.91 -23.71
N THR A 468 -1.83 22.78 -23.26
CA THR A 468 -0.66 23.34 -23.95
C THR A 468 0.63 22.49 -23.90
N ILE A 469 0.64 21.34 -23.22
CA ILE A 469 1.80 20.43 -23.11
C ILE A 469 1.35 18.96 -23.37
N PRO A 470 2.16 18.10 -24.01
CA PRO A 470 1.65 16.94 -24.74
C PRO A 470 1.74 15.59 -23.98
N PRO A 471 0.64 14.83 -23.77
CA PRO A 471 0.64 13.50 -23.14
C PRO A 471 1.44 12.40 -23.88
N THR A 472 2.33 11.69 -23.17
CA THR A 472 3.30 10.68 -23.69
C THR A 472 2.85 9.19 -23.54
N PRO A 473 2.64 8.43 -24.63
CA PRO A 473 2.18 7.03 -24.55
C PRO A 473 3.27 5.99 -24.19
N ILE A 474 2.84 4.85 -23.63
CA ILE A 474 3.65 3.97 -22.74
C ILE A 474 3.77 2.52 -23.28
N ASN A 475 4.90 1.83 -23.03
CA ASN A 475 5.20 0.49 -23.58
C ASN A 475 4.72 -0.69 -22.71
N ALA A 476 3.70 -1.43 -23.14
CA ALA A 476 3.21 -2.66 -22.49
C ALA A 476 4.31 -3.62 -22.01
N ALA A 477 5.27 -3.95 -22.88
CA ALA A 477 6.23 -5.04 -22.62
C ALA A 477 7.12 -4.79 -21.38
N SER A 478 7.36 -3.52 -21.03
CA SER A 478 8.12 -3.13 -19.83
C SER A 478 7.24 -2.83 -18.60
N TYR A 479 5.91 -2.89 -18.71
CA TYR A 479 5.01 -2.58 -17.60
C TYR A 479 4.34 -3.86 -17.06
N PHE A 480 3.93 -4.80 -17.92
CA PHE A 480 3.22 -6.03 -17.50
C PHE A 480 4.10 -7.17 -16.97
N GLY A 481 5.42 -7.07 -17.11
CA GLY A 481 6.39 -8.01 -16.54
C GLY A 481 7.18 -7.47 -15.34
N HIS A 482 7.33 -6.14 -15.24
CA HIS A 482 8.47 -5.52 -14.55
C HIS A 482 8.14 -4.79 -13.24
N PHE A 483 6.99 -4.11 -13.14
CA PHE A 483 6.66 -3.37 -11.92
C PHE A 483 6.08 -4.28 -10.83
N GLY A 484 6.76 -4.33 -9.68
CA GLY A 484 6.07 -4.50 -8.41
C GLY A 484 5.28 -3.22 -8.13
N VAL A 485 3.94 -3.28 -8.21
CA VAL A 485 3.08 -2.12 -7.89
C VAL A 485 3.41 -1.65 -6.46
N PRO A 486 3.83 -0.38 -6.26
CA PRO A 486 4.17 0.13 -4.93
C PRO A 486 3.00 0.03 -3.94
N ARG A 487 3.30 0.07 -2.63
CA ARG A 487 2.31 -0.14 -1.57
C ARG A 487 1.19 0.92 -1.63
N HIS A 488 0.03 0.53 -2.16
CA HIS A 488 -1.23 1.29 -2.14
C HIS A 488 -1.56 1.81 -0.72
N SER A 489 -1.58 3.13 -0.55
CA SER A 489 -2.06 3.84 0.65
C SER A 489 -3.18 4.79 0.26
N ARG A 490 -4.43 4.47 0.61
CA ARG A 490 -5.61 5.22 0.16
C ARG A 490 -5.95 6.38 1.10
N HIS A 491 -6.08 7.61 0.59
CA HIS A 491 -7.39 8.13 0.12
C HIS A 491 -7.30 9.61 -0.33
N ALA A 492 -8.04 9.90 -1.41
CA ALA A 492 -8.37 11.22 -1.96
C ALA A 492 -7.21 12.10 -2.52
N ASP A 493 -7.49 12.65 -3.71
CA ASP A 493 -6.62 13.52 -4.52
C ASP A 493 -5.33 12.86 -5.06
N PRO A 494 -4.62 13.50 -6.01
CA PRO A 494 -3.93 12.75 -7.08
C PRO A 494 -2.56 12.18 -6.67
N ILE A 495 -1.88 11.59 -7.65
CA ILE A 495 -0.48 11.12 -7.57
C ILE A 495 -0.32 9.77 -6.84
N SER A 496 -1.14 8.80 -7.24
CA SER A 496 -0.73 7.39 -7.25
C SER A 496 -0.85 6.84 -8.68
N ASP A 497 0.05 5.89 -8.98
CA ASP A 497 0.18 5.07 -10.20
C ASP A 497 1.18 5.50 -11.29
N LEU A 498 2.01 4.52 -11.66
CA LEU A 498 2.65 4.37 -12.98
C LEU A 498 2.19 3.07 -13.70
N THR A 499 1.19 2.40 -13.14
CA THR A 499 0.31 1.43 -13.82
C THR A 499 -1.07 1.70 -13.21
N PHE A 500 -1.99 2.35 -13.94
CA PHE A 500 -3.26 2.73 -13.35
C PHE A 500 -4.12 1.51 -13.05
N ASP A 501 -4.26 1.15 -11.78
CA ASP A 501 -5.19 0.12 -11.32
C ASP A 501 -6.61 0.71 -11.38
N VAL A 502 -7.24 0.63 -12.55
CA VAL A 502 -8.59 1.16 -12.73
C VAL A 502 -9.55 0.22 -12.05
N GLU A 503 -10.01 0.61 -10.86
CA GLU A 503 -11.11 -0.04 -10.16
C GLU A 503 -12.34 -0.08 -11.07
N TYR A 504 -12.88 -1.28 -11.31
CA TYR A 504 -13.90 -1.58 -12.33
C TYR A 504 -13.44 -1.45 -13.79
N GLY A 505 -12.14 -1.52 -14.06
CA GLY A 505 -11.55 -1.25 -15.36
C GLY A 505 -11.78 -2.30 -16.45
N ASP A 506 -12.11 -3.55 -16.13
CA ASP A 506 -12.34 -4.58 -17.16
C ASP A 506 -13.70 -4.35 -17.88
N PRO A 507 -13.74 -3.99 -19.18
CA PRO A 507 -14.98 -3.81 -19.91
C PRO A 507 -15.70 -5.14 -20.22
N ASN A 508 -15.06 -6.28 -19.96
CA ASN A 508 -15.55 -7.61 -20.34
C ASN A 508 -16.20 -8.39 -19.18
N ASP A 509 -16.08 -7.93 -17.94
CA ASP A 509 -16.55 -8.63 -16.73
C ASP A 509 -17.61 -7.78 -16.00
N TRP A 510 -18.64 -8.44 -15.44
CA TRP A 510 -19.66 -7.74 -14.64
C TRP A 510 -19.19 -7.32 -13.25
N MET A 511 -18.11 -7.90 -12.73
CA MET A 511 -17.33 -7.35 -11.62
C MET A 511 -16.45 -6.16 -12.03
N GLY A 512 -16.37 -5.86 -13.33
CA GLY A 512 -15.77 -4.66 -13.92
C GLY A 512 -16.85 -3.72 -14.48
N ASN A 513 -16.62 -3.16 -15.68
CA ASN A 513 -17.54 -2.22 -16.33
C ASN A 513 -18.56 -2.87 -17.28
N GLY A 514 -18.42 -4.16 -17.65
CA GLY A 514 -19.32 -4.82 -18.60
C GLY A 514 -20.77 -4.90 -18.11
N ASP A 515 -21.76 -4.64 -18.98
CA ASP A 515 -23.19 -4.55 -18.60
C ASP A 515 -24.19 -5.31 -19.51
N SER A 516 -23.68 -6.16 -20.42
CA SER A 516 -24.48 -7.05 -21.29
C SER A 516 -24.24 -8.53 -21.02
N LEU A 517 -25.18 -9.41 -21.41
CA LEU A 517 -25.09 -10.87 -21.22
C LEU A 517 -23.90 -11.53 -21.97
N GLU A 518 -23.25 -10.81 -22.89
CA GLU A 518 -22.05 -11.25 -23.60
C GLU A 518 -20.79 -11.12 -22.72
N GLN A 519 -20.78 -10.17 -21.78
CA GLN A 519 -19.67 -9.83 -20.90
C GLN A 519 -19.69 -10.68 -19.62
N GLN A 520 -19.43 -11.98 -19.71
CA GLN A 520 -19.46 -12.86 -18.54
C GLN A 520 -18.28 -12.63 -17.58
N PHE A 521 -18.43 -13.00 -16.29
CA PHE A 521 -17.32 -13.07 -15.32
C PHE A 521 -16.12 -13.81 -15.93
N ASN A 522 -14.90 -13.28 -15.77
CA ASN A 522 -13.68 -13.83 -16.37
C ASN A 522 -13.35 -15.27 -15.92
N SER A 523 -12.42 -15.94 -16.62
CA SER A 523 -12.04 -17.34 -16.34
C SER A 523 -11.61 -17.60 -14.89
N LEU A 524 -10.80 -16.72 -14.30
CA LEU A 524 -10.38 -16.78 -12.89
C LEU A 524 -11.58 -16.64 -11.94
N HIS A 525 -12.52 -15.73 -12.22
CA HIS A 525 -13.74 -15.57 -11.45
C HIS A 525 -14.64 -16.81 -11.53
N LYS A 526 -14.84 -17.40 -12.72
CA LYS A 526 -15.53 -18.70 -12.86
C LYS A 526 -14.80 -19.84 -12.14
N PHE A 527 -13.47 -19.83 -12.07
CA PHE A 527 -12.68 -20.82 -11.32
C PHE A 527 -12.79 -20.67 -9.79
N ARG A 528 -12.79 -19.42 -9.28
CA ARG A 528 -13.09 -19.13 -7.87
C ARG A 528 -14.47 -19.68 -7.50
N LEU A 529 -15.48 -19.38 -8.32
CA LEU A 529 -16.87 -19.87 -8.18
C LEU A 529 -17.07 -21.37 -8.50
N LYS A 530 -16.02 -22.10 -8.88
CA LYS A 530 -16.08 -23.52 -9.28
C LYS A 530 -17.02 -23.80 -10.46
N TRP A 531 -17.44 -22.79 -11.20
CA TRP A 531 -18.21 -22.95 -12.45
C TRP A 531 -17.31 -23.44 -13.58
N LEU A 532 -16.04 -23.03 -13.56
CA LEU A 532 -14.98 -23.62 -14.39
C LEU A 532 -14.08 -24.50 -13.49
N PRO A 533 -14.25 -25.84 -13.48
CA PRO A 533 -13.45 -26.74 -12.66
C PRO A 533 -12.03 -26.94 -13.24
N HIS A 534 -11.11 -27.47 -12.43
CA HIS A 534 -9.70 -27.68 -12.83
C HIS A 534 -9.54 -28.43 -14.16
N VAL A 535 -10.33 -29.49 -14.39
CA VAL A 535 -10.28 -30.30 -15.63
C VAL A 535 -10.54 -29.51 -16.92
N ASN A 536 -11.04 -28.27 -16.80
CA ASN A 536 -11.32 -27.34 -17.89
C ASN A 536 -10.31 -26.17 -17.98
N ILE A 537 -9.21 -26.21 -17.21
CA ILE A 537 -8.13 -25.22 -17.22
C ILE A 537 -6.80 -25.92 -17.57
N ALA A 538 -6.16 -25.50 -18.66
CA ALA A 538 -4.83 -25.96 -19.03
C ALA A 538 -3.75 -25.29 -18.14
N GLU A 539 -2.62 -25.96 -17.92
CA GLU A 539 -1.48 -25.42 -17.17
C GLU A 539 -0.20 -25.48 -18.02
N ALA A 540 0.49 -24.33 -18.17
CA ALA A 540 1.71 -24.25 -18.97
C ALA A 540 2.90 -24.91 -18.26
N SER A 541 3.44 -25.94 -18.90
CA SER A 541 4.65 -26.66 -18.45
C SER A 541 5.91 -25.82 -18.62
N ALA A 542 6.98 -26.19 -17.90
CA ALA A 542 8.31 -25.59 -18.09
C ALA A 542 8.87 -25.88 -19.50
N GLY A 543 9.62 -24.94 -20.07
CA GLY A 543 10.02 -24.96 -21.47
C GLY A 543 8.88 -24.58 -22.42
N VAL A 544 8.94 -25.05 -23.67
CA VAL A 544 7.90 -24.79 -24.67
C VAL A 544 6.75 -25.79 -24.51
N SER A 545 5.52 -25.29 -24.39
CA SER A 545 4.30 -26.08 -24.39
C SER A 545 3.25 -25.46 -25.33
N ARG A 546 2.33 -26.28 -25.86
CA ARG A 546 1.24 -25.82 -26.74
C ARG A 546 -0.09 -26.34 -26.21
N HIS A 547 -1.07 -25.46 -26.11
CA HIS A 547 -2.38 -25.71 -25.52
C HIS A 547 -3.48 -25.24 -26.45
N ARG A 548 -4.63 -25.91 -26.45
CA ARG A 548 -5.85 -25.41 -27.10
C ARG A 548 -6.84 -24.94 -26.05
N ILE A 549 -7.35 -23.72 -26.17
CA ILE A 549 -8.48 -23.24 -25.38
C ILE A 549 -9.70 -22.97 -26.28
N TYR A 550 -10.89 -23.22 -25.76
CA TYR A 550 -12.18 -22.93 -26.37
C TYR A 550 -12.82 -21.70 -25.71
N ALA A 551 -13.76 -21.04 -26.39
CA ALA A 551 -14.48 -19.88 -25.86
C ALA A 551 -15.21 -20.19 -24.53
N PHE A 552 -14.84 -19.52 -23.43
CA PHE A 552 -15.34 -19.84 -22.08
C PHE A 552 -16.77 -19.30 -21.81
N ASP A 553 -17.31 -18.53 -22.74
CA ASP A 553 -18.69 -18.06 -22.77
C ASP A 553 -19.61 -18.98 -23.62
N ALA A 554 -19.14 -20.20 -23.90
CA ALA A 554 -19.95 -21.32 -24.35
C ALA A 554 -21.14 -21.62 -23.40
N THR A 555 -22.19 -22.24 -23.94
CA THR A 555 -23.46 -22.45 -23.22
C THR A 555 -23.39 -23.55 -22.16
N ASP A 556 -22.53 -24.55 -22.36
CA ASP A 556 -22.28 -25.66 -21.45
C ASP A 556 -20.78 -25.95 -21.38
N ALA A 557 -20.27 -26.28 -20.19
CA ALA A 557 -18.88 -26.70 -19.99
C ALA A 557 -18.74 -28.20 -20.27
N LEU A 558 -18.00 -28.54 -21.33
CA LEU A 558 -17.74 -29.92 -21.74
C LEU A 558 -16.46 -30.45 -21.06
N PRO A 559 -16.48 -31.64 -20.43
CA PRO A 559 -15.37 -32.12 -19.58
C PRO A 559 -14.12 -32.56 -20.37
N ASP A 560 -14.20 -32.62 -21.70
CA ASP A 560 -13.09 -32.96 -22.61
C ASP A 560 -12.36 -31.72 -23.16
N ARG A 561 -12.74 -30.51 -22.74
CA ARG A 561 -12.21 -29.24 -23.28
C ARG A 561 -11.51 -28.39 -22.23
N GLN A 562 -10.51 -27.64 -22.67
CA GLN A 562 -9.93 -26.55 -21.89
C GLN A 562 -10.53 -25.23 -22.37
N TYR A 563 -10.93 -24.35 -21.45
CA TYR A 563 -11.55 -23.06 -21.75
C TYR A 563 -10.70 -21.87 -21.26
N SER A 564 -9.67 -22.15 -20.46
CA SER A 564 -8.66 -21.19 -20.03
C SER A 564 -7.30 -21.86 -19.91
N LEU A 565 -6.23 -21.07 -19.94
CA LEU A 565 -4.85 -21.51 -19.76
C LEU A 565 -4.19 -20.68 -18.66
N TYR A 566 -3.61 -21.34 -17.66
CA TYR A 566 -2.84 -20.73 -16.58
C TYR A 566 -1.34 -20.84 -16.85
N VAL A 567 -0.61 -19.72 -16.70
CA VAL A 567 0.83 -19.59 -16.88
C VAL A 567 1.47 -19.02 -15.62
N GLU A 568 2.05 -19.88 -14.80
CA GLU A 568 2.72 -19.52 -13.55
C GLU A 568 4.00 -18.67 -13.81
N LYS A 569 4.04 -17.48 -13.21
CA LYS A 569 5.14 -16.49 -13.30
C LYS A 569 6.17 -16.63 -12.17
N GLU A 570 5.75 -17.01 -10.97
CA GLU A 570 6.63 -17.11 -9.78
C GLU A 570 6.32 -18.37 -8.93
N PRO A 571 6.91 -19.54 -9.24
CA PRO A 571 6.65 -20.79 -8.49
C PRO A 571 7.10 -20.73 -7.02
N ASN A 572 8.17 -19.98 -6.74
CA ASN A 572 8.80 -19.97 -5.42
C ASN A 572 8.23 -18.89 -4.47
N ARG A 573 7.31 -18.02 -4.93
CA ARG A 573 6.77 -16.94 -4.11
C ARG A 573 5.48 -17.37 -3.43
N GLN A 574 5.60 -17.84 -2.20
CA GLN A 574 4.48 -18.04 -1.28
C GLN A 574 3.98 -16.67 -0.75
N PRO A 575 2.71 -16.54 -0.33
CA PRO A 575 1.67 -17.58 -0.25
C PRO A 575 0.87 -17.80 -1.56
N SER A 576 1.00 -16.95 -2.57
CA SER A 576 0.32 -17.09 -3.87
C SER A 576 1.30 -16.97 -5.03
N SER A 577 1.47 -18.04 -5.80
CA SER A 577 2.22 -18.04 -7.07
C SER A 577 1.58 -17.06 -8.06
N ARG A 578 2.26 -15.94 -8.34
CA ARG A 578 1.81 -15.00 -9.36
C ARG A 578 1.82 -15.71 -10.72
N GLY A 579 0.86 -15.41 -11.58
CA GLY A 579 0.72 -16.04 -12.91
C GLY A 579 -0.37 -15.41 -13.75
N TYR A 580 -0.34 -15.67 -15.05
CA TYR A 580 -1.29 -15.15 -16.03
C TYR A 580 -2.40 -16.19 -16.28
N TRP A 581 -3.65 -15.75 -16.26
CA TRP A 581 -4.82 -16.47 -16.75
C TRP A 581 -5.12 -15.99 -18.16
N ILE A 582 -5.38 -16.91 -19.08
CA ILE A 582 -5.66 -16.60 -20.48
C ILE A 582 -7.03 -17.16 -20.84
N ASP A 583 -7.89 -16.36 -21.46
CA ASP A 583 -9.20 -16.81 -21.94
C ASP A 583 -9.62 -16.16 -23.27
N HIS A 584 -10.69 -16.70 -23.88
CA HIS A 584 -11.24 -16.23 -25.14
C HIS A 584 -12.78 -16.17 -25.07
N ARG A 585 -13.36 -15.15 -25.71
CA ARG A 585 -14.80 -14.80 -25.67
C ARG A 585 -15.37 -14.80 -27.08
N ALA A 586 -16.37 -15.66 -27.33
CA ALA A 586 -17.05 -15.75 -28.61
C ALA A 586 -18.36 -14.96 -28.67
N LEU A 587 -19.00 -14.66 -27.52
CA LEU A 587 -20.27 -13.93 -27.47
C LEU A 587 -20.13 -12.47 -27.90
N THR A 588 -19.03 -11.81 -27.54
CA THR A 588 -18.72 -10.40 -27.84
C THR A 588 -18.38 -10.21 -29.32
N ALA A 589 -19.35 -10.47 -30.20
CA ALA A 589 -19.18 -10.51 -31.66
C ALA A 589 -18.99 -9.11 -32.28
N GLY A 590 -19.39 -8.05 -31.57
CA GLY A 590 -19.20 -6.66 -32.00
C GLY A 590 -17.77 -6.14 -31.86
N ASN A 591 -16.92 -6.79 -31.06
CA ASN A 591 -15.54 -6.35 -30.84
C ASN A 591 -14.56 -7.14 -31.73
N PRO A 592 -13.91 -6.51 -32.73
CA PRO A 592 -13.03 -7.21 -33.66
C PRO A 592 -11.76 -7.75 -32.98
N TYR A 593 -11.28 -7.15 -31.89
CA TYR A 593 -10.06 -7.55 -31.21
C TYR A 593 -10.28 -8.85 -30.42
N LEU A 594 -11.35 -8.93 -29.61
CA LEU A 594 -11.75 -10.15 -28.91
C LEU A 594 -11.99 -11.33 -29.86
N GLN A 595 -12.58 -11.05 -31.03
CA GLN A 595 -12.83 -12.06 -32.06
C GLN A 595 -11.55 -12.54 -32.78
N ASN A 596 -10.40 -11.88 -32.59
CA ASN A 596 -9.13 -12.18 -33.27
C ASN A 596 -7.94 -12.36 -32.29
N GLY A 597 -8.20 -12.57 -31.00
CA GLY A 597 -7.18 -12.73 -29.97
C GLY A 597 -7.69 -13.37 -28.68
N VAL A 598 -6.86 -13.32 -27.64
CA VAL A 598 -7.14 -13.86 -26.30
C VAL A 598 -6.86 -12.79 -25.23
N LEU A 599 -7.63 -12.77 -24.14
CA LEU A 599 -7.41 -11.87 -23.02
C LEU A 599 -6.37 -12.43 -22.05
N LEU A 600 -5.53 -11.57 -21.48
CA LEU A 600 -4.57 -11.90 -20.43
C LEU A 600 -4.98 -11.21 -19.13
N TYR A 601 -5.09 -12.00 -18.06
CA TYR A 601 -5.46 -11.56 -16.72
C TYR A 601 -4.37 -11.91 -15.70
N TRP A 602 -3.92 -10.96 -14.87
CA TRP A 602 -2.97 -11.27 -13.80
C TRP A 602 -3.68 -11.83 -12.56
N THR A 603 -3.13 -12.89 -11.98
CA THR A 603 -3.59 -13.45 -10.70
C THR A 603 -3.51 -12.40 -9.59
N PRO A 604 -4.59 -12.17 -8.82
CA PRO A 604 -4.64 -11.22 -7.72
C PRO A 604 -3.55 -11.43 -6.67
N TRP A 605 -3.01 -10.33 -6.15
CA TRP A 605 -2.00 -10.32 -5.09
C TRP A 605 -2.15 -9.06 -4.22
N GLU A 606 -1.33 -8.93 -3.18
CA GLU A 606 -1.49 -7.88 -2.14
C GLU A 606 -1.40 -6.44 -2.67
N GLY A 607 -0.75 -6.23 -3.82
CA GLY A 607 -0.71 -4.96 -4.54
C GLY A 607 -2.05 -4.59 -5.15
N THR A 608 -2.75 -5.54 -5.80
CA THR A 608 -4.07 -5.35 -6.45
C THR A 608 -5.23 -5.36 -5.45
N ALA A 609 -4.93 -5.35 -4.14
CA ALA A 609 -5.92 -5.43 -3.06
C ALA A 609 -6.94 -6.60 -3.19
N GLY A 610 -6.59 -7.66 -3.93
CA GLY A 610 -7.43 -8.85 -4.18
C GLY A 610 -8.19 -8.86 -5.51
N THR A 611 -8.15 -7.78 -6.31
CA THR A 611 -8.84 -7.69 -7.61
C THR A 611 -8.09 -8.43 -8.72
N ALA A 612 -8.84 -8.93 -9.70
CA ALA A 612 -8.30 -9.46 -10.96
C ALA A 612 -7.93 -8.31 -11.89
N GLN A 613 -6.86 -8.46 -12.68
CA GLN A 613 -6.29 -7.40 -13.51
C GLN A 613 -6.25 -7.80 -14.98
N LEU A 614 -7.13 -7.24 -15.80
CA LEU A 614 -7.01 -7.29 -17.26
C LEU A 614 -5.74 -6.53 -17.70
N LEU A 615 -4.94 -7.17 -18.54
CA LEU A 615 -3.71 -6.62 -19.09
C LEU A 615 -3.94 -6.15 -20.53
N ASP A 616 -3.72 -4.87 -20.78
CA ASP A 616 -3.89 -4.26 -22.09
C ASP A 616 -2.72 -4.59 -23.05
N MET A 617 -2.99 -5.45 -24.03
CA MET A 617 -1.99 -5.83 -25.04
C MET A 617 -1.81 -4.79 -26.16
N THR A 618 -2.62 -3.74 -26.20
CA THR A 618 -2.70 -2.70 -27.24
C THR A 618 -2.38 -1.30 -26.67
N PRO A 619 -1.22 -1.13 -26.00
CA PRO A 619 -0.98 0.00 -25.14
C PRO A 619 -0.98 1.33 -25.89
N GLY A 620 -1.72 2.32 -25.36
CA GLY A 620 -1.81 3.65 -25.94
C GLY A 620 -2.49 3.70 -27.31
N SER A 621 -3.31 2.70 -27.66
CA SER A 621 -4.27 2.79 -28.76
C SER A 621 -5.37 3.83 -28.47
N GLN A 622 -6.30 4.03 -29.40
CA GLN A 622 -7.50 4.83 -29.16
C GLN A 622 -8.64 4.04 -28.49
N GLY A 623 -8.57 2.70 -28.42
CA GLY A 623 -9.53 1.84 -27.71
C GLY A 623 -9.14 1.53 -26.26
N GLY A 624 -7.84 1.58 -25.94
CA GLY A 624 -7.32 1.28 -24.62
C GLY A 624 -7.61 -0.15 -24.16
N VAL A 625 -8.45 -0.27 -23.14
CA VAL A 625 -8.81 -1.58 -22.57
C VAL A 625 -9.84 -2.33 -23.43
N ASP A 626 -10.50 -1.68 -24.38
CA ASP A 626 -11.49 -2.32 -25.27
C ASP A 626 -10.81 -3.16 -26.38
N ASP A 627 -9.59 -2.82 -26.83
CA ASP A 627 -8.82 -3.58 -27.82
C ASP A 627 -7.76 -4.52 -27.23
N SER A 628 -7.67 -4.58 -25.89
CA SER A 628 -6.70 -5.28 -25.01
C SER A 628 -6.32 -6.75 -25.31
N ALA A 629 -6.91 -7.40 -26.30
CA ALA A 629 -6.64 -8.79 -26.65
C ALA A 629 -5.24 -9.00 -27.27
N LEU A 630 -4.54 -10.05 -26.83
CA LEU A 630 -3.35 -10.55 -27.50
C LEU A 630 -3.75 -11.15 -28.85
N ALA A 631 -3.50 -10.39 -29.91
CA ALA A 631 -3.84 -10.73 -31.29
C ALA A 631 -3.18 -12.03 -31.79
N LEU A 632 -3.88 -12.76 -32.66
CA LEU A 632 -3.35 -13.92 -33.37
C LEU A 632 -2.02 -13.61 -34.06
N GLY A 633 -1.01 -14.46 -33.82
CA GLY A 633 0.34 -14.37 -34.33
C GLY A 633 1.32 -13.56 -33.47
N ARG A 634 0.82 -12.73 -32.55
CA ARG A 634 1.63 -11.81 -31.75
C ARG A 634 2.12 -12.46 -30.47
N THR A 635 3.41 -12.28 -30.16
CA THR A 635 4.01 -12.73 -28.90
C THR A 635 3.93 -11.63 -27.84
N PHE A 636 3.40 -11.97 -26.66
CA PHE A 636 3.64 -11.26 -25.41
C PHE A 636 4.89 -11.87 -24.74
N SER A 637 5.79 -11.03 -24.24
CA SER A 637 7.04 -11.47 -23.58
C SER A 637 7.23 -10.74 -22.24
N ASP A 638 7.39 -11.54 -21.19
CA ASP A 638 7.76 -11.15 -19.83
C ASP A 638 9.22 -11.58 -19.60
N GLU A 639 10.16 -10.72 -20.00
CA GLU A 639 11.60 -11.03 -19.99
C GLU A 639 12.18 -11.33 -18.61
N GLN A 640 11.56 -10.83 -17.53
CA GLN A 640 12.05 -11.00 -16.17
C GLN A 640 11.78 -12.41 -15.64
N SER A 641 10.59 -12.96 -15.88
CA SER A 641 10.30 -14.37 -15.59
C SER A 641 10.69 -15.32 -16.74
N GLY A 642 11.07 -14.77 -17.91
CA GLY A 642 11.42 -15.55 -19.09
C GLY A 642 10.21 -16.29 -19.66
N ILE A 643 9.07 -15.61 -19.73
CA ILE A 643 7.80 -16.18 -20.19
C ILE A 643 7.38 -15.52 -21.50
N ASP A 644 7.07 -16.33 -22.50
CA ASP A 644 6.53 -15.88 -23.79
C ASP A 644 5.21 -16.58 -24.06
N ILE A 645 4.22 -15.84 -24.57
CA ILE A 645 2.86 -16.32 -24.84
C ILE A 645 2.47 -15.86 -26.25
N THR A 646 2.09 -16.79 -27.12
CA THR A 646 1.74 -16.51 -28.53
C THR A 646 0.51 -17.32 -28.95
N PRO A 647 -0.62 -16.68 -29.29
CA PRO A 647 -1.75 -17.36 -29.94
C PRO A 647 -1.38 -17.62 -31.40
N VAL A 648 -1.28 -18.89 -31.81
CA VAL A 648 -0.71 -19.29 -33.12
C VAL A 648 -1.72 -19.79 -34.13
N ALA A 649 -2.85 -20.35 -33.71
CA ALA A 649 -3.90 -20.78 -34.63
C ALA A 649 -5.27 -20.54 -34.01
N ARG A 650 -6.28 -20.46 -34.88
CA ARG A 650 -7.70 -20.39 -34.49
C ARG A 650 -8.55 -21.24 -35.42
N GLY A 651 -9.72 -21.64 -34.95
CA GLY A 651 -10.70 -22.35 -35.77
C GLY A 651 -12.02 -22.53 -35.04
N GLY A 652 -12.89 -23.39 -35.58
CA GLY A 652 -14.26 -23.55 -35.08
C GLY A 652 -15.23 -22.51 -35.67
N GLN A 653 -16.46 -22.48 -35.15
CA GLN A 653 -17.53 -21.56 -35.57
C GLN A 653 -18.47 -21.28 -34.38
N GLY A 654 -18.99 -20.05 -34.27
CA GLY A 654 -19.89 -19.66 -33.17
C GLY A 654 -19.23 -19.88 -31.80
N ARG A 655 -19.92 -20.55 -30.87
CA ARG A 655 -19.39 -20.87 -29.52
C ARG A 655 -18.33 -21.99 -29.51
N GLU A 656 -18.10 -22.64 -30.65
CA GLU A 656 -17.09 -23.69 -30.82
C GLU A 656 -15.72 -23.13 -31.26
N ILE A 657 -15.54 -21.80 -31.22
CA ILE A 657 -14.27 -21.16 -31.57
C ILE A 657 -13.20 -21.55 -30.54
N TRP A 658 -12.01 -21.87 -31.06
CA TRP A 658 -10.83 -22.22 -30.27
C TRP A 658 -9.59 -21.48 -30.76
N TYR A 659 -8.62 -21.34 -29.86
CA TYR A 659 -7.27 -20.86 -30.12
C TYR A 659 -6.24 -21.89 -29.68
N ASP A 660 -5.23 -22.14 -30.51
CA ASP A 660 -3.98 -22.78 -30.09
C ASP A 660 -3.01 -21.70 -29.61
N ILE A 661 -2.42 -21.90 -28.43
CA ILE A 661 -1.48 -20.98 -27.79
C ILE A 661 -0.18 -21.74 -27.52
N VAL A 662 0.94 -21.18 -27.97
CA VAL A 662 2.28 -21.59 -27.56
C VAL A 662 2.70 -20.76 -26.35
N VAL A 663 3.27 -21.41 -25.35
CA VAL A 663 3.86 -20.76 -24.18
C VAL A 663 5.26 -21.31 -23.96
N ASN A 664 6.26 -20.42 -23.93
CA ASN A 664 7.60 -20.71 -23.46
C ASN A 664 7.75 -20.28 -22.00
N ARG A 665 8.15 -21.18 -21.10
CA ARG A 665 8.49 -20.88 -19.70
C ARG A 665 9.96 -21.21 -19.45
N GLY A 666 10.83 -20.22 -19.63
CA GLY A 666 12.27 -20.29 -19.34
C GLY A 666 13.12 -19.56 -20.39
N ARG A 667 14.12 -18.79 -19.93
CA ARG A 667 14.98 -17.98 -20.82
C ARG A 667 16.07 -18.82 -21.50
N LYS A 668 16.01 -18.94 -22.82
CA LYS A 668 17.06 -19.55 -23.67
C LYS A 668 18.22 -18.56 -23.84
N MET A 669 19.30 -18.74 -23.07
CA MET A 669 20.44 -17.79 -22.94
C MET A 669 21.14 -17.36 -24.25
N ASN A 670 20.99 -18.13 -25.33
CA ASN A 670 21.58 -17.85 -26.66
C ASN A 670 20.52 -17.71 -27.76
N ASN A 671 19.27 -17.37 -27.41
CA ASN A 671 18.19 -17.24 -28.39
C ASN A 671 18.48 -16.11 -29.40
N ARG A 672 18.27 -16.36 -30.70
CA ARG A 672 18.53 -15.40 -31.77
C ARG A 672 17.27 -15.16 -32.60
N ALA A 673 16.77 -13.92 -32.56
CA ALA A 673 15.54 -13.53 -33.25
C ALA A 673 15.50 -13.91 -34.75
N PRO A 674 14.33 -14.28 -35.28
CA PRO A 674 14.16 -14.67 -36.68
C PRO A 674 14.38 -13.50 -37.65
N ASN A 675 14.70 -13.81 -38.90
CA ASN A 675 14.87 -12.83 -39.96
C ASN A 675 13.88 -13.08 -41.10
N PHE A 676 13.48 -12.01 -41.80
CA PHE A 676 12.57 -12.04 -42.95
C PHE A 676 12.70 -10.73 -43.77
N VAL A 677 11.96 -10.63 -44.87
CA VAL A 677 11.76 -9.41 -45.66
C VAL A 677 10.27 -9.15 -45.82
N LEU A 678 9.81 -7.92 -45.56
CA LEU A 678 8.44 -7.51 -45.87
C LEU A 678 8.30 -7.20 -47.36
N GLY A 679 7.70 -8.15 -48.10
CA GLY A 679 7.29 -8.00 -49.49
C GLY A 679 5.89 -7.42 -49.61
N VAL A 680 5.65 -6.54 -50.59
CA VAL A 680 4.33 -6.01 -50.95
C VAL A 680 4.18 -5.98 -52.47
N SER A 681 2.99 -6.31 -52.99
CA SER A 681 2.78 -6.43 -54.45
C SER A 681 2.77 -5.09 -55.20
N SER A 682 2.53 -3.99 -54.49
CA SER A 682 2.71 -2.61 -54.94
C SER A 682 2.58 -1.65 -53.76
N ASP A 683 3.45 -0.65 -53.67
CA ASP A 683 3.30 0.47 -52.70
C ASP A 683 2.22 1.48 -53.13
N PHE A 684 1.70 1.39 -54.37
CA PHE A 684 0.59 2.21 -54.88
C PHE A 684 -0.54 1.35 -55.45
N VAL A 685 -1.78 1.59 -55.05
CA VAL A 685 -2.97 0.89 -55.56
C VAL A 685 -4.17 1.84 -55.70
N GLU A 686 -5.10 1.53 -56.60
CA GLU A 686 -6.38 2.24 -56.68
C GLU A 686 -7.33 1.86 -55.52
N VAL A 687 -8.34 2.70 -55.26
CA VAL A 687 -9.35 2.42 -54.21
C VAL A 687 -10.06 1.10 -54.52
N GLY A 688 -10.10 0.19 -53.55
CA GLY A 688 -10.68 -1.15 -53.69
C GLY A 688 -9.81 -2.17 -54.46
N GLN A 689 -8.66 -1.78 -55.00
CA GLN A 689 -7.72 -2.74 -55.60
C GLN A 689 -7.04 -3.59 -54.52
N THR A 690 -6.75 -4.85 -54.83
CA THR A 690 -6.03 -5.75 -53.93
C THR A 690 -4.51 -5.51 -53.97
N VAL A 691 -3.90 -5.32 -52.80
CA VAL A 691 -2.48 -5.50 -52.53
C VAL A 691 -2.27 -6.82 -51.79
N VAL A 692 -1.15 -7.51 -52.05
CA VAL A 692 -0.72 -8.68 -51.28
C VAL A 692 0.53 -8.29 -50.49
N CYS A 693 0.54 -8.59 -49.19
CA CYS A 693 1.70 -8.39 -48.31
C CYS A 693 2.21 -9.77 -47.86
N ALA A 694 3.52 -9.97 -47.81
CA ALA A 694 4.12 -11.26 -47.49
C ALA A 694 5.35 -11.13 -46.57
N ALA A 695 5.50 -12.09 -45.66
CA ALA A 695 6.72 -12.32 -44.91
C ALA A 695 7.61 -13.25 -45.75
N GLU A 696 8.51 -12.67 -46.54
CA GLU A 696 9.37 -13.40 -47.46
C GLU A 696 10.68 -13.82 -46.80
N ASN A 697 11.26 -14.93 -47.25
CA ASN A 697 12.57 -15.43 -46.81
C ASN A 697 12.69 -15.58 -45.28
N VAL A 698 11.58 -15.98 -44.62
CA VAL A 698 11.54 -16.19 -43.17
C VAL A 698 12.48 -17.33 -42.77
N LEU A 699 13.41 -17.03 -41.88
CA LEU A 699 14.41 -17.96 -41.36
C LEU A 699 14.70 -17.65 -39.89
N ASP A 700 14.47 -18.62 -39.02
CA ASP A 700 14.99 -18.59 -37.66
C ASP A 700 16.46 -19.08 -37.62
N PRO A 701 17.40 -18.33 -37.03
CA PRO A 701 18.81 -18.73 -36.95
C PRO A 701 19.09 -19.96 -36.07
N ASP A 702 18.24 -20.27 -35.10
CA ASP A 702 18.37 -21.42 -34.19
C ASP A 702 17.57 -22.65 -34.67
N GLY A 703 16.68 -22.47 -35.66
CA GLY A 703 15.83 -23.51 -36.24
C GLY A 703 14.48 -23.67 -35.53
N ASP A 704 14.04 -22.66 -34.77
CA ASP A 704 12.79 -22.69 -34.03
C ASP A 704 11.55 -22.38 -34.90
N GLU A 705 10.37 -22.78 -34.41
CA GLU A 705 9.08 -22.47 -35.05
C GLU A 705 8.78 -20.97 -34.90
N VAL A 706 8.21 -20.36 -35.94
CA VAL A 706 7.93 -18.91 -35.99
C VAL A 706 6.44 -18.61 -36.12
N SER A 707 6.01 -17.54 -35.46
CA SER A 707 4.74 -16.85 -35.74
C SER A 707 4.99 -15.60 -36.60
N VAL A 708 3.96 -15.20 -37.34
CA VAL A 708 3.86 -13.95 -38.10
C VAL A 708 2.70 -13.15 -37.52
N TYR A 709 2.85 -11.84 -37.36
CA TYR A 709 1.80 -10.93 -36.92
C TYR A 709 1.68 -9.76 -37.89
N TRP A 710 0.49 -9.64 -38.48
CA TRP A 710 0.11 -8.52 -39.35
C TRP A 710 -0.69 -7.46 -38.59
N HIS A 711 -0.26 -6.21 -38.71
CA HIS A 711 -0.95 -5.03 -38.19
C HIS A 711 -1.14 -3.98 -39.29
N PHE A 712 -2.32 -3.37 -39.33
CA PHE A 712 -2.72 -2.38 -40.33
C PHE A 712 -3.23 -1.10 -39.65
N SER A 713 -2.83 0.07 -40.14
CA SER A 713 -3.28 1.37 -39.60
C SER A 713 -4.73 1.75 -39.96
N ASP A 714 -5.55 0.79 -40.40
CA ASP A 714 -7.00 0.89 -40.55
C ASP A 714 -7.75 0.01 -39.53
N GLU A 715 -7.04 -0.48 -38.48
CA GLU A 715 -7.58 -1.29 -37.37
C GLU A 715 -8.27 -2.61 -37.79
N THR A 716 -7.93 -3.08 -38.98
CA THR A 716 -8.49 -4.31 -39.53
C THR A 716 -7.77 -5.57 -39.06
N GLN A 717 -8.47 -6.70 -39.16
CA GLN A 717 -8.16 -7.92 -38.42
C GLN A 717 -6.72 -8.45 -38.60
N PRO A 718 -6.05 -8.84 -37.49
CA PRO A 718 -4.71 -9.42 -37.51
C PRO A 718 -4.72 -10.86 -38.01
N SER A 719 -3.53 -11.38 -38.36
CA SER A 719 -3.36 -12.69 -38.99
C SER A 719 -2.01 -13.31 -38.67
N ASN A 720 -1.99 -14.65 -38.60
CA ASN A 720 -0.77 -15.49 -38.55
C ASN A 720 -0.59 -16.31 -39.85
N GLU A 721 -0.85 -15.67 -40.99
CA GLU A 721 -0.56 -16.24 -42.32
C GLU A 721 0.76 -15.67 -42.87
N PRO A 722 1.55 -16.45 -43.64
CA PRO A 722 2.80 -15.96 -44.23
C PRO A 722 2.57 -14.89 -45.31
N ALA A 723 1.36 -14.79 -45.86
CA ALA A 723 0.94 -13.71 -46.75
C ALA A 723 -0.54 -13.39 -46.58
N VAL A 724 -0.91 -12.12 -46.79
CA VAL A 724 -2.25 -11.59 -46.60
C VAL A 724 -2.66 -10.69 -47.78
N SER A 725 -3.90 -10.85 -48.25
CA SER A 725 -4.47 -10.08 -49.37
C SER A 725 -5.44 -9.03 -48.84
N ARG A 726 -5.29 -7.78 -49.29
CA ARG A 726 -5.88 -6.59 -48.68
C ARG A 726 -6.40 -5.61 -49.71
N SER A 727 -7.51 -4.92 -49.42
CA SER A 727 -8.02 -3.82 -50.25
C SER A 727 -8.60 -2.73 -49.36
N PHE A 728 -8.29 -1.46 -49.65
CA PHE A 728 -8.70 -0.31 -48.84
C PHE A 728 -9.88 0.42 -49.49
N SER A 729 -10.89 0.80 -48.70
CA SER A 729 -12.15 1.36 -49.18
C SER A 729 -12.13 2.87 -49.47
N SER A 730 -11.07 3.56 -49.07
CA SER A 730 -10.95 5.02 -49.11
C SER A 730 -9.57 5.42 -49.65
N PRO A 731 -9.42 6.60 -50.30
CA PRO A 731 -8.11 7.16 -50.58
C PRO A 731 -7.39 7.52 -49.27
N GLY A 732 -6.12 7.16 -49.16
CA GLY A 732 -5.36 7.33 -47.92
C GLY A 732 -3.94 6.79 -48.03
N HIS A 733 -3.11 7.09 -47.02
CA HIS A 733 -1.88 6.36 -46.76
C HIS A 733 -2.14 5.37 -45.62
N TYR A 734 -1.71 4.12 -45.80
CA TYR A 734 -1.94 3.04 -44.84
C TYR A 734 -0.63 2.36 -44.46
N VAL A 735 -0.34 2.25 -43.17
CA VAL A 735 0.86 1.57 -42.67
C VAL A 735 0.56 0.09 -42.49
N VAL A 736 1.35 -0.76 -43.15
CA VAL A 736 1.38 -2.22 -42.96
C VAL A 736 2.62 -2.55 -42.14
N ARG A 737 2.46 -3.11 -40.95
CA ARG A 737 3.56 -3.62 -40.11
C ARG A 737 3.47 -5.14 -40.04
N CYS A 738 4.60 -5.80 -40.27
CA CYS A 738 4.77 -7.23 -40.09
C CYS A 738 5.77 -7.45 -38.95
N GLU A 739 5.46 -8.35 -38.03
CA GLU A 739 6.36 -8.84 -36.98
C GLU A 739 6.46 -10.37 -37.11
N VAL A 740 7.65 -10.92 -36.91
CA VAL A 740 7.91 -12.36 -36.93
C VAL A 740 8.62 -12.70 -35.61
N SER A 741 8.15 -13.71 -34.89
CA SER A 741 8.70 -14.11 -33.58
C SER A 741 8.97 -15.61 -33.50
N ASP A 742 10.00 -15.99 -32.76
CA ASP A 742 10.34 -17.40 -32.44
C ASP A 742 9.55 -17.97 -31.24
N MET A 743 8.65 -17.17 -30.67
CA MET A 743 7.84 -17.50 -29.48
C MET A 743 8.68 -17.80 -28.23
N LYS A 744 9.91 -17.27 -28.17
CA LYS A 744 10.91 -17.41 -27.08
C LYS A 744 11.60 -16.06 -26.77
N GLY A 745 10.89 -14.97 -27.02
CA GLY A 745 11.33 -13.59 -26.80
C GLY A 745 12.16 -12.99 -27.92
N GLY A 746 12.55 -13.78 -28.94
CA GLY A 746 13.15 -13.24 -30.15
C GLY A 746 12.09 -12.85 -31.17
N LYS A 747 12.30 -11.69 -31.80
CA LYS A 747 11.43 -11.19 -32.87
C LYS A 747 12.13 -10.17 -33.75
N ARG A 748 11.64 -10.05 -34.99
CA ARG A 748 11.99 -8.98 -35.93
C ARG A 748 10.73 -8.38 -36.52
N SER A 749 10.71 -7.07 -36.76
CA SER A 749 9.60 -6.37 -37.41
C SER A 749 10.09 -5.45 -38.54
N GLN A 750 9.20 -5.20 -39.50
CA GLN A 750 9.37 -4.26 -40.62
C GLN A 750 8.01 -3.62 -40.95
N HIS A 751 8.03 -2.45 -41.58
CA HIS A 751 6.81 -1.81 -42.07
C HIS A 751 6.93 -1.21 -43.48
N ARG A 752 5.79 -0.99 -44.13
CA ARG A 752 5.62 -0.29 -45.42
C ARG A 752 4.44 0.66 -45.35
N VAL A 753 4.43 1.64 -46.25
CA VAL A 753 3.32 2.58 -46.45
C VAL A 753 2.71 2.27 -47.81
N ILE A 754 1.42 1.97 -47.84
CA ILE A 754 0.64 1.76 -49.06
C ILE A 754 -0.15 3.03 -49.35
N THR A 755 0.07 3.60 -50.53
CA THR A 755 -0.64 4.76 -51.06
C THR A 755 -1.85 4.31 -51.84
N VAL A 756 -3.04 4.76 -51.44
CA VAL A 756 -4.32 4.35 -52.03
C VAL A 756 -4.97 5.53 -52.74
N GLY A 757 -5.13 5.41 -54.06
CA GLY A 757 -5.73 6.42 -54.94
C GLY A 757 -5.01 7.78 -54.85
N ALA A 758 -5.78 8.85 -54.66
CA ALA A 758 -5.27 10.21 -54.47
C ALA A 758 -5.51 10.68 -53.02
N PRO A 759 -4.61 10.39 -52.07
CA PRO A 759 -4.79 10.73 -50.67
C PRO A 759 -4.66 12.24 -50.40
N SER A 760 -5.50 12.75 -49.50
CA SER A 760 -5.32 14.06 -48.84
C SER A 760 -4.57 13.96 -47.51
N THR A 761 -4.35 12.74 -47.01
CA THR A 761 -3.60 12.45 -45.78
C THR A 761 -2.09 12.54 -46.01
N VAL A 762 -1.36 13.12 -45.07
CA VAL A 762 0.12 13.06 -45.02
C VAL A 762 0.63 11.78 -44.34
N VAL A 763 1.95 11.58 -44.38
CA VAL A 763 2.68 10.59 -43.57
C VAL A 763 3.87 11.29 -42.92
N LEU A 764 4.10 11.03 -41.64
CA LEU A 764 5.35 11.36 -40.96
C LEU A 764 6.18 10.09 -40.82
N GLN A 765 7.48 10.21 -41.04
CA GLN A 765 8.43 9.10 -40.97
C GLN A 765 9.70 9.54 -40.25
N GLY A 766 10.38 8.59 -39.62
CA GLY A 766 11.65 8.84 -38.96
C GLY A 766 12.34 7.55 -38.54
N VAL A 767 13.50 7.69 -37.88
CA VAL A 767 14.17 6.59 -37.17
C VAL A 767 14.41 6.94 -35.70
N VAL A 768 14.19 5.96 -34.81
CA VAL A 768 14.67 5.98 -33.43
C VAL A 768 16.01 5.21 -33.37
N ARG A 769 17.05 5.85 -32.84
CA ARG A 769 18.41 5.28 -32.73
C ARG A 769 18.96 5.48 -31.33
N ASP A 770 19.88 4.62 -30.91
CA ASP A 770 20.68 4.86 -29.70
C ASP A 770 21.68 6.00 -29.91
N GLU A 771 22.41 6.40 -28.86
CA GLU A 771 23.45 7.44 -28.95
C GLU A 771 24.62 7.08 -29.88
N ASN A 772 24.76 5.80 -30.27
CA ASN A 772 25.77 5.28 -31.18
C ASN A 772 25.27 5.18 -32.65
N GLY A 773 24.00 5.52 -32.90
CA GLY A 773 23.35 5.42 -34.20
C GLY A 773 22.80 4.03 -34.56
N ALA A 774 22.86 3.06 -33.65
CA ALA A 774 22.25 1.74 -33.81
C ALA A 774 20.70 1.85 -33.78
N PRO A 775 19.97 1.04 -34.55
CA PRO A 775 18.51 1.10 -34.60
C PRO A 775 17.87 0.61 -33.30
N LEU A 776 16.91 1.37 -32.75
CA LEU A 776 16.18 1.00 -31.54
C LEU A 776 14.75 0.54 -31.88
N SER A 777 14.48 -0.75 -31.72
CA SER A 777 13.21 -1.39 -32.12
C SER A 777 12.16 -1.41 -31.01
N ASP A 778 10.88 -1.41 -31.40
CA ASP A 778 9.73 -1.32 -30.49
C ASP A 778 9.86 -0.17 -29.47
N ALA A 779 10.44 0.95 -29.91
CA ALA A 779 10.22 2.24 -29.27
C ALA A 779 8.86 2.75 -29.75
N ILE A 780 8.05 3.24 -28.82
CA ILE A 780 6.81 3.92 -29.17
C ILE A 780 7.16 5.25 -29.80
N VAL A 781 6.45 5.63 -30.86
CA VAL A 781 6.53 6.96 -31.46
C VAL A 781 5.12 7.48 -31.67
N ALA A 782 4.88 8.72 -31.25
CA ALA A 782 3.54 9.30 -31.22
C ALA A 782 3.50 10.74 -31.73
N VAL A 783 2.35 11.12 -32.27
CA VAL A 783 1.95 12.50 -32.53
C VAL A 783 0.89 12.90 -31.51
N ILE A 784 1.10 14.07 -30.90
CA ILE A 784 0.30 14.56 -29.77
C ILE A 784 -0.19 15.98 -30.07
N GLY A 785 -1.43 16.27 -29.67
CA GLY A 785 -2.16 17.49 -30.00
C GLY A 785 -2.97 17.35 -31.29
N GLY A 786 -4.30 17.29 -31.16
CA GLY A 786 -5.22 16.88 -32.25
C GLY A 786 -5.62 15.41 -32.11
N ASN A 787 -5.82 14.71 -33.23
CA ASN A 787 -5.91 13.24 -33.21
C ASN A 787 -4.56 12.67 -32.77
N GLN A 788 -4.54 11.97 -31.64
CA GLN A 788 -3.37 11.24 -31.16
C GLN A 788 -3.12 10.03 -32.08
N LEU A 789 -1.91 9.92 -32.62
CA LEU A 789 -1.49 8.80 -33.47
C LEU A 789 -0.28 8.15 -32.84
N VAL A 790 -0.26 6.81 -32.76
CA VAL A 790 0.79 6.04 -32.09
C VAL A 790 1.25 4.90 -32.99
N THR A 791 2.54 4.60 -32.98
CA THR A 791 3.15 3.48 -33.71
C THR A 791 4.36 2.92 -32.94
N LEU A 792 4.90 1.81 -33.42
CA LEU A 792 6.15 1.21 -32.93
C LEU A 792 7.24 1.31 -34.00
N SER A 793 8.45 1.68 -33.60
CA SER A 793 9.63 1.54 -34.45
C SER A 793 9.87 0.06 -34.79
N ASP A 794 10.28 -0.21 -36.03
CA ASP A 794 10.60 -1.56 -36.48
C ASP A 794 12.03 -2.00 -36.11
N SER A 795 12.45 -3.19 -36.51
CA SER A 795 13.80 -3.71 -36.21
C SER A 795 14.95 -3.01 -36.94
N GLU A 796 14.68 -1.97 -37.72
CA GLU A 796 15.68 -1.03 -38.25
C GLU A 796 15.51 0.38 -37.66
N GLY A 797 14.73 0.48 -36.56
CA GLY A 797 14.43 1.71 -35.83
C GLY A 797 13.44 2.61 -36.56
N ARG A 798 12.97 2.22 -37.75
CA ARG A 798 12.16 3.07 -38.64
C ARG A 798 10.72 3.09 -38.15
N TYR A 799 10.03 4.22 -38.29
CA TYR A 799 8.60 4.32 -38.02
C TYR A 799 7.88 5.12 -39.11
N SER A 800 6.56 4.91 -39.24
CA SER A 800 5.65 5.71 -40.05
C SER A 800 4.34 5.95 -39.30
N LEU A 801 3.81 7.17 -39.41
CA LEU A 801 2.52 7.61 -38.88
C LEU A 801 1.71 8.27 -40.01
N ALA A 802 0.63 7.64 -40.44
CA ALA A 802 -0.23 8.15 -41.50
C ALA A 802 -1.42 8.95 -40.93
N GLY A 803 -1.84 10.00 -41.65
CA GLY A 803 -3.02 10.80 -41.30
C GLY A 803 -2.90 11.88 -40.20
N PRO A 804 -1.73 12.45 -39.80
CA PRO A 804 -1.74 13.61 -38.91
C PRO A 804 -2.43 14.82 -39.56
N ASN A 805 -3.47 15.33 -38.90
CA ASN A 805 -4.41 16.31 -39.48
C ASN A 805 -4.04 17.79 -39.24
N ASN A 806 -3.01 18.05 -38.43
CA ASN A 806 -2.60 19.41 -38.02
C ASN A 806 -1.39 19.89 -38.82
N SER A 807 -1.30 21.20 -39.09
CA SER A 807 -0.12 21.81 -39.74
C SER A 807 1.12 21.90 -38.85
N LEU A 808 0.95 21.64 -37.55
CA LEU A 808 1.98 21.62 -36.52
C LEU A 808 1.67 20.45 -35.57
N VAL A 809 2.66 19.62 -35.25
CA VAL A 809 2.52 18.41 -34.44
C VAL A 809 3.61 18.34 -33.38
N THR A 810 3.29 17.94 -32.15
CA THR A 810 4.33 17.44 -31.24
C THR A 810 4.60 15.98 -31.59
N ASN A 811 5.83 15.65 -31.95
CA ASN A 811 6.23 14.25 -32.16
C ASN A 811 7.23 13.83 -31.09
N VAL A 812 6.99 12.68 -30.45
CA VAL A 812 7.83 12.14 -29.38
C VAL A 812 8.09 10.66 -29.60
N ALA A 813 9.24 10.17 -29.14
CA ALA A 813 9.50 8.76 -28.93
C ALA A 813 9.48 8.41 -27.44
N TYR A 814 9.35 7.12 -27.13
CA TYR A 814 9.54 6.55 -25.80
C TYR A 814 10.08 5.12 -25.89
N LYS A 815 11.10 4.80 -25.10
CA LYS A 815 11.53 3.41 -24.84
C LYS A 815 11.94 3.28 -23.37
N HIS A 816 11.40 2.30 -22.66
CA HIS A 816 11.85 1.99 -21.31
C HIS A 816 13.35 1.65 -21.32
N GLY A 817 14.11 2.23 -20.38
CA GLY A 817 15.56 2.14 -20.34
C GLY A 817 16.30 3.19 -21.18
N PHE A 818 15.62 4.18 -21.76
CA PHE A 818 16.22 5.25 -22.57
C PHE A 818 15.61 6.63 -22.28
N GLU A 819 16.42 7.68 -22.39
CA GLU A 819 15.97 9.07 -22.51
C GLU A 819 15.90 9.46 -23.99
N THR A 820 14.74 9.90 -24.47
CA THR A 820 14.46 10.11 -25.90
C THR A 820 14.28 11.59 -26.25
N SER A 821 14.93 12.04 -27.33
CA SER A 821 14.84 13.43 -27.79
C SER A 821 14.88 13.57 -29.33
N PRO A 822 14.27 14.63 -29.90
CA PRO A 822 14.42 14.97 -31.32
C PRO A 822 15.89 15.17 -31.72
N ALA A 823 16.35 14.46 -32.74
CA ALA A 823 17.74 14.51 -33.21
C ALA A 823 17.98 15.55 -34.31
N ASN A 824 16.95 15.89 -35.10
CA ASN A 824 17.10 16.73 -36.30
C ASN A 824 15.89 17.63 -36.62
N PHE A 825 14.92 17.78 -35.69
CA PHE A 825 13.72 18.58 -35.89
C PHE A 825 13.35 19.40 -34.63
N ASP A 826 12.81 20.61 -34.83
CA ASP A 826 12.22 21.42 -33.77
C ASP A 826 10.86 20.83 -33.35
N ASN A 827 10.56 20.78 -32.05
CA ASN A 827 9.35 20.18 -31.51
C ASN A 827 8.55 21.22 -30.70
N PRO A 828 7.30 21.57 -31.06
CA PRO A 828 6.47 21.01 -32.13
C PRO A 828 6.97 21.29 -33.56
N ALA A 829 6.86 20.29 -34.43
CA ALA A 829 7.33 20.31 -35.81
C ALA A 829 6.22 20.70 -36.81
N PRO A 830 6.53 21.41 -37.91
CA PRO A 830 5.59 21.64 -39.00
C PRO A 830 5.35 20.36 -39.80
N VAL A 831 4.10 20.10 -40.15
CA VAL A 831 3.74 19.01 -41.07
C VAL A 831 3.91 19.49 -42.51
N ILE A 832 4.83 18.85 -43.24
CA ILE A 832 5.18 19.20 -44.62
C ILE A 832 4.70 18.08 -45.54
N ASN A 833 3.96 18.44 -46.60
CA ASN A 833 3.36 17.50 -47.53
C ASN A 833 4.42 16.89 -48.48
N GLY A 834 4.93 15.70 -48.15
CA GLY A 834 5.84 14.92 -49.00
C GLY A 834 7.30 15.34 -48.87
N ASP A 835 8.20 14.35 -48.88
CA ASP A 835 9.67 14.47 -48.87
C ASP A 835 10.27 15.49 -47.88
N GLY A 836 9.56 15.72 -46.77
CA GLY A 836 10.08 16.48 -45.62
C GLY A 836 11.24 15.76 -44.94
N PRO A 837 12.05 16.47 -44.12
CA PRO A 837 13.11 15.82 -43.36
C PRO A 837 12.55 14.75 -42.43
N SER A 838 13.22 13.59 -42.42
CA SER A 838 12.98 12.48 -41.49
C SER A 838 12.94 12.98 -40.05
N MET A 839 11.88 12.69 -39.29
CA MET A 839 11.73 13.14 -37.90
C MET A 839 12.44 12.16 -36.96
N ASP A 840 13.75 12.27 -36.87
CA ASP A 840 14.59 11.28 -36.20
C ASP A 840 14.70 11.57 -34.70
N HIS A 841 14.74 10.50 -33.90
CA HIS A 841 14.92 10.56 -32.44
C HIS A 841 16.21 9.88 -32.03
N VAL A 842 16.96 10.51 -31.13
CA VAL A 842 18.06 9.88 -30.41
C VAL A 842 17.57 9.45 -29.03
N ALA A 843 17.90 8.21 -28.68
CA ALA A 843 17.53 7.54 -27.44
C ALA A 843 18.82 7.23 -26.68
N VAL A 844 19.18 8.07 -25.70
CA VAL A 844 20.35 7.83 -24.86
C VAL A 844 20.01 6.71 -23.89
N ALA A 845 20.80 5.64 -23.87
CA ALA A 845 20.58 4.56 -22.93
C ALA A 845 20.71 5.06 -21.47
N LEU A 846 19.72 4.73 -20.63
CA LEU A 846 19.79 4.93 -19.19
C LEU A 846 20.54 3.76 -18.54
N PRO A 847 21.37 4.00 -17.51
CA PRO A 847 21.90 2.93 -16.68
C PRO A 847 20.78 2.04 -16.13
N LEU A 848 20.80 0.74 -16.43
CA LEU A 848 19.89 -0.23 -15.84
C LEU A 848 20.46 -0.71 -14.50
N VAL A 849 19.75 -0.42 -13.42
CA VAL A 849 20.20 -0.65 -12.04
C VAL A 849 19.43 -1.81 -11.41
N SER A 850 20.14 -2.72 -10.77
CA SER A 850 19.57 -3.92 -10.14
C SER A 850 20.25 -4.23 -8.80
N VAL A 851 19.50 -4.76 -7.84
CA VAL A 851 20.03 -5.21 -6.54
C VAL A 851 19.97 -6.73 -6.43
N GLN A 852 20.95 -7.34 -5.78
CA GLN A 852 20.98 -8.76 -5.43
C GLN A 852 21.67 -8.96 -4.06
N ALA A 853 21.27 -10.00 -3.32
CA ALA A 853 22.00 -10.44 -2.14
C ALA A 853 23.14 -11.38 -2.56
N THR A 854 24.34 -11.21 -2.02
CA THR A 854 25.47 -12.12 -2.29
C THR A 854 25.52 -13.33 -1.34
N GLY A 855 24.81 -13.25 -0.20
CA GLY A 855 24.44 -14.39 0.66
C GLY A 855 22.95 -14.32 1.01
N ALA A 856 22.23 -15.43 0.95
CA ALA A 856 20.77 -15.47 1.16
C ALA A 856 20.36 -15.72 2.63
N THR A 857 21.25 -16.34 3.40
CA THR A 857 21.11 -16.62 4.84
C THR A 857 22.46 -16.39 5.48
N MET A 858 22.45 -15.79 6.67
CA MET A 858 23.61 -15.47 7.50
C MET A 858 23.37 -16.02 8.91
N ASP A 859 24.44 -16.16 9.67
CA ASP A 859 24.51 -16.88 10.95
C ASP A 859 25.43 -16.03 11.85
N GLU A 860 24.95 -15.62 13.03
CA GLU A 860 25.51 -14.50 13.81
C GLU A 860 26.96 -14.75 14.26
N GLY A 861 27.17 -15.68 15.20
CA GLY A 861 28.50 -16.07 15.71
C GLY A 861 29.42 -16.84 14.76
N LEU A 862 29.12 -16.89 13.45
CA LEU A 862 30.15 -17.16 12.44
C LEU A 862 30.87 -15.89 11.97
N GLY A 863 30.25 -14.71 12.15
CA GLY A 863 30.72 -13.40 11.70
C GLY A 863 30.66 -13.23 10.18
N SER A 864 30.12 -12.10 9.69
CA SER A 864 29.86 -11.85 8.26
C SER A 864 31.05 -12.14 7.32
N LEU A 865 31.08 -13.34 6.74
CA LEU A 865 32.02 -13.74 5.67
C LEU A 865 31.58 -13.19 4.30
N GLY A 866 31.51 -11.85 4.20
CA GLY A 866 31.46 -11.13 2.93
C GLY A 866 30.07 -10.91 2.31
N SER A 867 28.99 -11.05 3.07
CA SER A 867 27.63 -10.72 2.61
C SER A 867 27.46 -9.24 2.29
N SER A 868 26.86 -8.97 1.13
CA SER A 868 26.58 -7.63 0.61
C SER A 868 25.26 -7.58 -0.15
N PHE A 869 24.56 -6.44 -0.08
CA PHE A 869 23.64 -6.08 -1.15
C PHE A 869 24.47 -5.49 -2.28
N ARG A 870 24.59 -6.24 -3.38
CA ARG A 870 25.28 -5.80 -4.57
C ARG A 870 24.31 -5.05 -5.46
N PHE A 871 24.53 -3.74 -5.57
CA PHE A 871 23.89 -2.90 -6.57
C PHE A 871 24.74 -2.94 -7.85
N ASN A 872 24.14 -3.29 -8.99
CA ASN A 872 24.80 -3.33 -10.29
C ASN A 872 24.15 -2.32 -11.23
N ARG A 873 24.93 -1.49 -11.92
CA ARG A 873 24.49 -0.69 -13.08
C ARG A 873 25.07 -1.26 -14.38
N ARG A 874 24.24 -1.37 -15.42
CA ARG A 874 24.65 -1.87 -16.75
C ARG A 874 24.01 -1.02 -17.86
N GLY A 875 24.79 -0.73 -18.91
CA GLY A 875 24.33 0.12 -20.00
C GLY A 875 24.31 1.60 -19.62
N GLY A 876 23.97 2.44 -20.59
CA GLY A 876 23.97 3.89 -20.46
C GLY A 876 25.32 4.51 -20.15
N GLU A 877 25.29 5.80 -19.84
CA GLU A 877 26.49 6.56 -19.51
C GLU A 877 27.06 6.15 -18.13
N ILE A 878 28.29 5.63 -18.13
CA ILE A 878 29.00 5.16 -16.92
C ILE A 878 30.17 6.06 -16.52
N SER A 879 30.63 6.97 -17.38
CA SER A 879 31.73 7.90 -17.09
C SER A 879 31.36 8.98 -16.06
N ASN A 880 30.06 9.20 -15.84
CA ASN A 880 29.54 10.06 -14.78
C ASN A 880 29.21 9.26 -13.51
N SER A 881 29.22 9.96 -12.37
CA SER A 881 28.67 9.47 -11.11
C SER A 881 27.14 9.30 -11.21
N LEU A 882 26.60 8.21 -10.69
CA LEU A 882 25.16 7.94 -10.65
C LEU A 882 24.69 7.72 -9.22
N VAL A 883 23.76 8.56 -8.75
CA VAL A 883 23.08 8.37 -7.47
C VAL A 883 21.80 7.55 -7.69
N VAL A 884 21.69 6.44 -6.97
CA VAL A 884 20.56 5.51 -6.97
C VAL A 884 19.90 5.55 -5.60
N HIS A 885 18.57 5.42 -5.56
CA HIS A 885 17.80 5.42 -4.32
C HIS A 885 17.32 4.02 -3.98
N TYR A 886 17.20 3.71 -2.69
CA TYR A 886 16.69 2.44 -2.20
C TYR A 886 16.06 2.61 -0.81
N ALA A 887 15.30 1.62 -0.35
CA ALA A 887 14.87 1.48 1.03
C ALA A 887 15.37 0.14 1.61
N LEU A 888 15.63 0.11 2.92
CA LEU A 888 15.72 -1.14 3.69
C LEU A 888 14.36 -1.39 4.34
N VAL A 889 13.83 -2.61 4.22
CA VAL A 889 12.61 -3.06 4.88
C VAL A 889 12.81 -4.49 5.38
N GLY A 890 12.30 -4.83 6.56
CA GLY A 890 12.55 -6.14 7.19
C GLY A 890 11.77 -6.31 8.49
N ASN A 891 12.10 -7.35 9.25
CA ASN A 891 11.93 -7.32 10.72
C ASN A 891 13.24 -7.01 11.45
N ALA A 892 14.40 -7.32 10.84
CA ALA A 892 15.70 -6.90 11.34
C ALA A 892 15.94 -5.39 11.19
N SER A 893 16.80 -4.87 12.06
CA SER A 893 17.03 -3.46 12.37
C SER A 893 18.51 -3.08 12.23
N ASP A 894 18.74 -1.93 11.61
CA ASP A 894 20.08 -1.36 11.44
C ASP A 894 20.58 -0.74 12.77
N GLY A 895 21.67 -1.28 13.30
CA GLY A 895 22.31 -0.84 14.55
C GLY A 895 22.15 -1.79 15.75
N SER A 896 21.36 -2.85 15.64
CA SER A 896 21.27 -3.94 16.63
C SER A 896 21.58 -5.29 15.99
N ASP A 897 20.79 -5.70 14.98
CA ASP A 897 20.77 -7.08 14.47
C ASP A 897 21.69 -7.19 13.22
N TYR A 898 21.82 -6.09 12.48
CA TYR A 898 22.89 -5.87 11.50
C TYR A 898 23.37 -4.43 11.53
N GLN A 899 24.58 -4.19 11.04
CA GLN A 899 25.08 -2.86 10.70
C GLN A 899 25.14 -2.70 9.18
N TRP A 900 24.47 -1.66 8.69
CA TRP A 900 24.51 -1.25 7.30
C TRP A 900 25.81 -0.52 6.95
N GLY A 901 26.56 -1.06 5.99
CA GLY A 901 27.84 -0.47 5.56
C GLY A 901 27.73 0.68 4.55
N GLY A 902 26.55 1.28 4.35
CA GLY A 902 26.31 2.27 3.29
C GLY A 902 25.57 3.52 3.76
N THR A 903 25.48 4.52 2.87
CA THR A 903 24.69 5.74 3.13
C THR A 903 23.20 5.40 3.12
N PRO A 904 22.42 5.66 4.18
CA PRO A 904 20.99 5.36 4.19
C PRO A 904 20.24 6.03 3.02
N GLY A 905 19.35 5.27 2.38
CA GLY A 905 18.46 5.74 1.31
C GLY A 905 19.09 5.98 -0.07
N THR A 906 20.43 6.07 -0.18
CA THR A 906 21.14 6.37 -1.44
C THR A 906 22.43 5.59 -1.62
N ILE A 907 22.70 5.10 -2.83
CA ILE A 907 23.96 4.46 -3.20
C ILE A 907 24.56 5.16 -4.42
N VAL A 908 25.87 5.41 -4.40
CA VAL A 908 26.57 6.19 -5.43
C VAL A 908 27.49 5.28 -6.22
N PHE A 909 27.24 5.15 -7.51
CA PHE A 909 28.19 4.56 -8.45
C PHE A 909 29.11 5.66 -8.96
N GLU A 910 30.35 5.69 -8.47
CA GLU A 910 31.39 6.61 -8.95
C GLU A 910 31.71 6.41 -10.45
N PRO A 911 32.32 7.40 -11.14
CA PRO A 911 32.78 7.29 -12.53
C PRO A 911 33.45 5.95 -12.87
N GLY A 912 32.90 5.25 -13.86
CA GLY A 912 33.37 3.93 -14.33
C GLY A 912 32.98 2.73 -13.46
N VAL A 913 32.50 2.93 -12.22
CA VAL A 913 32.10 1.84 -11.32
C VAL A 913 30.76 1.25 -11.77
N THR A 914 30.74 -0.04 -12.11
CA THR A 914 29.53 -0.76 -12.59
C THR A 914 28.80 -1.55 -11.50
N ASN A 915 29.43 -1.75 -10.35
CA ASN A 915 28.86 -2.49 -9.23
C ASN A 915 29.36 -1.89 -7.91
N VAL A 916 28.46 -1.79 -6.92
CA VAL A 916 28.77 -1.38 -5.56
C VAL A 916 28.22 -2.44 -4.62
N ASP A 917 29.12 -3.16 -3.97
CA ASP A 917 28.78 -4.00 -2.82
C ASP A 917 28.63 -3.10 -1.59
N VAL A 918 27.42 -3.00 -1.04
CA VAL A 918 27.25 -2.48 0.32
C VAL A 918 27.27 -3.67 1.28
N PRO A 919 28.25 -3.78 2.19
CA PRO A 919 28.33 -4.89 3.11
C PRO A 919 27.20 -4.81 4.13
N VAL A 920 26.66 -5.98 4.48
CA VAL A 920 25.78 -6.17 5.64
C VAL A 920 26.61 -6.92 6.67
N THR A 921 27.05 -6.21 7.71
CA THR A 921 27.74 -6.83 8.84
C THR A 921 26.66 -7.30 9.79
N VAL A 922 26.43 -8.61 9.88
CA VAL A 922 25.62 -9.17 10.97
C VAL A 922 26.32 -8.88 12.28
N LEU A 923 25.56 -8.43 13.27
CA LEU A 923 26.09 -8.05 14.57
C LEU A 923 25.95 -9.23 15.54
N ASP A 924 26.98 -10.07 15.54
CA ASP A 924 27.23 -11.07 16.60
C ASP A 924 27.25 -10.37 17.98
N ASP A 925 26.26 -10.66 18.83
CA ASP A 925 26.06 -9.98 20.12
C ASP A 925 26.30 -10.90 21.35
N ARG A 926 25.27 -11.32 22.11
CA ARG A 926 25.13 -12.41 23.11
C ARG A 926 23.66 -12.68 23.50
N THR A 927 22.70 -12.36 22.63
CA THR A 927 21.27 -12.29 22.91
C THR A 927 20.52 -13.21 21.94
N SER A 928 19.64 -14.08 22.45
CA SER A 928 18.87 -14.99 21.59
C SER A 928 17.59 -14.32 21.08
N GLU A 929 17.66 -13.81 19.84
CA GLU A 929 16.59 -12.99 19.23
C GLU A 929 15.76 -13.77 18.19
N GLY A 930 16.39 -14.61 17.36
CA GLY A 930 15.72 -15.65 16.57
C GLY A 930 16.12 -15.73 15.09
N VAL A 931 15.14 -15.72 14.19
CA VAL A 931 15.38 -15.77 12.73
C VAL A 931 14.67 -14.60 12.07
N GLU A 932 15.46 -13.80 11.37
CA GLU A 932 15.06 -12.48 10.89
C GLU A 932 15.38 -12.27 9.41
N PHE A 933 14.95 -11.15 8.85
CA PHE A 933 15.28 -10.77 7.47
C PHE A 933 15.37 -9.26 7.26
N VAL A 934 16.23 -8.89 6.30
CA VAL A 934 16.36 -7.55 5.73
C VAL A 934 16.23 -7.63 4.21
N VAL A 935 15.56 -6.65 3.61
CA VAL A 935 15.31 -6.54 2.17
C VAL A 935 15.73 -5.17 1.67
N ALA A 936 16.61 -5.13 0.67
CA ALA A 936 16.88 -3.92 -0.10
C ALA A 936 15.89 -3.82 -1.26
N GLN A 937 15.17 -2.70 -1.33
CA GLN A 937 14.25 -2.35 -2.42
C GLN A 937 14.78 -1.13 -3.17
N LEU A 938 15.05 -1.25 -4.46
CA LEU A 938 15.35 -0.10 -5.32
C LEU A 938 14.15 0.83 -5.44
N LEU A 939 14.44 2.13 -5.45
CA LEU A 939 13.47 3.19 -5.71
C LEU A 939 13.89 3.92 -6.99
N LEU A 940 12.94 4.56 -7.68
CA LEU A 940 13.26 5.50 -8.76
C LEU A 940 13.72 6.84 -8.16
N ALA A 941 14.58 7.58 -8.88
CA ALA A 941 15.08 8.86 -8.38
C ALA A 941 13.95 9.87 -8.15
N THR A 942 13.97 10.52 -6.98
CA THR A 942 13.07 11.61 -6.60
C THR A 942 13.85 12.92 -6.58
N ASN A 943 13.54 13.86 -7.46
CA ASN A 943 14.15 15.20 -7.42
C ASN A 943 13.72 15.98 -6.17
N ILE A 944 12.48 15.77 -5.70
CA ILE A 944 11.78 16.61 -4.71
C ILE A 944 10.87 15.77 -3.79
N GLU A 945 10.88 16.07 -2.48
CA GLU A 945 9.81 15.69 -1.55
C GLU A 945 8.53 16.50 -1.88
N ARG A 946 7.39 15.88 -2.15
CA ARG A 946 6.16 16.63 -2.42
C ARG A 946 5.51 17.08 -1.10
N TYR A 947 5.58 18.38 -0.84
CA TYR A 947 4.83 19.05 0.22
C TYR A 947 3.37 19.20 -0.22
N ILE A 948 2.49 18.29 0.22
CA ILE A 948 1.04 18.40 -0.03
C ILE A 948 0.43 19.25 1.08
N ASN A 949 0.21 20.53 0.77
CA ASN A 949 -0.29 21.53 1.71
C ASN A 949 -1.80 21.38 1.97
N TYR A 950 -2.18 20.40 2.79
CA TYR A 950 -3.52 20.35 3.35
C TYR A 950 -3.71 21.45 4.41
N VAL A 951 -4.55 22.45 4.12
CA VAL A 951 -5.04 23.41 5.12
C VAL A 951 -6.13 22.72 5.95
N THR A 952 -5.72 21.83 6.87
CA THR A 952 -6.63 21.00 7.66
C THR A 952 -7.44 21.77 8.70
N ASN A 953 -7.08 23.02 9.01
CA ASN A 953 -7.84 23.90 9.89
C ASN A 953 -7.77 25.36 9.42
N ILE A 954 -8.92 25.98 9.14
CA ILE A 954 -9.10 27.42 9.32
C ILE A 954 -9.65 27.61 10.73
N VAL A 955 -8.83 28.13 11.65
CA VAL A 955 -9.27 28.40 13.02
C VAL A 955 -9.93 29.78 13.07
N GLU A 956 -11.22 29.85 12.73
CA GLU A 956 -12.04 31.00 13.11
C GLU A 956 -12.32 30.98 14.62
N THR A 957 -11.46 31.66 15.39
CA THR A 957 -11.71 31.92 16.81
C THR A 957 -12.86 32.91 16.98
N ASN A 958 -14.10 32.39 16.98
CA ASN A 958 -15.28 33.14 17.40
C ASN A 958 -15.24 33.41 18.92
N VAL A 959 -14.41 34.35 19.34
CA VAL A 959 -14.32 34.82 20.73
C VAL A 959 -15.54 35.68 21.03
N ILE A 960 -16.49 35.11 21.78
CA ILE A 960 -17.55 35.91 22.41
C ILE A 960 -16.92 36.67 23.59
N ILE A 961 -16.73 37.98 23.41
CA ILE A 961 -16.34 38.90 24.48
C ILE A 961 -17.61 39.50 25.10
N ASP A 962 -17.89 39.18 26.35
CA ASP A 962 -18.81 39.97 27.19
C ASP A 962 -18.03 41.13 27.86
N GLY A 963 -18.72 42.23 28.18
CA GLY A 963 -18.11 43.41 28.81
C GLY A 963 -17.16 44.20 27.92
N GLY A 964 -17.69 44.87 26.90
CA GLY A 964 -16.87 45.52 25.86
C GLY A 964 -15.93 46.64 26.34
N THR A 965 -14.67 46.58 25.91
CA THR A 965 -13.76 47.74 25.76
C THR A 965 -12.83 47.47 24.58
N SER A 966 -12.74 48.39 23.63
CA SER A 966 -11.99 48.18 22.39
C SER A 966 -10.47 48.25 22.60
N VAL A 967 -9.76 47.20 22.23
CA VAL A 967 -8.30 47.23 22.00
C VAL A 967 -8.04 47.30 20.50
N THR A 968 -7.18 48.24 20.09
CA THR A 968 -6.88 48.47 18.67
C THR A 968 -6.09 47.31 18.07
N ASN A 969 -6.55 46.85 16.90
CA ASN A 969 -5.98 45.69 16.20
C ASN A 969 -4.59 46.02 15.62
N ILE A 970 -3.51 45.48 16.22
CA ILE A 970 -2.14 45.52 15.68
C ILE A 970 -1.44 44.16 15.86
N PHE A 971 -1.97 43.11 15.22
CA PHE A 971 -1.15 42.05 14.62
C PHE A 971 -1.89 41.47 13.40
N THR A 972 -1.36 41.70 12.21
CA THR A 972 -1.96 41.24 10.95
C THR A 972 -1.52 39.82 10.59
N ASN A 973 -2.49 38.92 10.40
CA ASN A 973 -2.39 37.69 9.60
C ASN A 973 -1.14 36.79 9.84
N ASN A 974 -0.92 36.33 11.07
CA ASN A 974 -0.08 35.14 11.28
C ASN A 974 -0.89 33.88 10.97
N TYR A 975 -0.68 33.30 9.77
CA TYR A 975 -1.15 31.95 9.46
C TYR A 975 -0.25 30.92 10.14
N LEU A 976 -0.81 30.09 11.03
CA LEU A 976 -0.09 28.91 11.55
C LEU A 976 -0.22 27.76 10.55
N VAL A 977 0.67 27.75 9.55
CA VAL A 977 0.77 26.65 8.58
C VAL A 977 1.49 25.47 9.24
N VAL A 978 0.79 24.36 9.44
CA VAL A 978 1.37 23.11 9.97
C VAL A 978 1.48 22.09 8.84
N PHE A 979 2.70 21.92 8.33
CA PHE A 979 3.01 20.88 7.34
C PHE A 979 2.85 19.50 7.99
N THR A 980 2.01 18.63 7.41
CA THR A 980 1.60 17.36 8.05
C THR A 980 1.81 16.11 7.21
N ASN A 981 2.12 16.22 5.91
CA ASN A 981 2.53 15.08 5.08
C ASN A 981 3.55 15.51 4.00
N SER A 982 4.69 14.84 3.96
CA SER A 982 5.63 14.85 2.84
C SER A 982 5.54 13.52 2.10
N VAL A 983 5.15 13.54 0.83
CA VAL A 983 5.08 12.33 -0.02
C VAL A 983 6.20 12.41 -1.05
N PRO A 984 7.22 11.54 -1.02
CA PRO A 984 8.19 11.47 -2.12
C PRO A 984 7.49 10.96 -3.38
N VAL A 985 7.53 11.75 -4.47
CA VAL A 985 6.92 11.38 -5.75
C VAL A 985 8.04 11.16 -6.78
N PRO A 986 8.28 9.91 -7.23
CA PRO A 986 9.39 9.62 -8.14
C PRO A 986 9.28 10.31 -9.50
N GLY A 987 10.36 10.97 -9.91
CA GLY A 987 10.49 11.57 -11.24
C GLY A 987 9.67 12.82 -11.51
N TRP A 988 9.39 13.67 -10.52
CA TRP A 988 8.78 15.00 -10.76
C TRP A 988 9.61 16.14 -10.18
N GLU A 989 9.70 17.24 -10.92
CA GLU A 989 10.39 18.47 -10.54
C GLU A 989 9.61 19.73 -10.96
N LEU A 990 9.95 20.88 -10.38
CA LEU A 990 9.33 22.17 -10.67
C LEU A 990 10.30 23.03 -11.50
N ARG A 991 9.91 23.41 -12.72
CA ARG A 991 10.70 24.29 -13.61
C ARG A 991 9.94 25.58 -13.90
N THR A 992 10.62 26.72 -13.86
CA THR A 992 10.06 27.99 -14.31
C THR A 992 10.10 28.07 -15.84
N ILE A 993 8.96 28.00 -16.51
CA ILE A 993 8.84 28.23 -17.96
C ILE A 993 8.05 29.51 -18.21
N ASN A 994 8.60 30.41 -19.02
CA ASN A 994 7.99 31.71 -19.34
C ASN A 994 7.57 32.56 -18.11
N GLY A 995 8.25 32.36 -16.97
CA GLY A 995 7.93 33.03 -15.70
C GLY A 995 6.87 32.34 -14.84
N VAL A 996 6.38 31.16 -15.24
CA VAL A 996 5.39 30.35 -14.51
C VAL A 996 6.05 29.07 -13.99
N GLU A 997 5.91 28.78 -12.71
CA GLU A 997 6.33 27.50 -12.12
C GLU A 997 5.45 26.37 -12.64
N THR A 998 6.06 25.41 -13.32
CA THR A 998 5.40 24.32 -14.04
C THR A 998 5.99 22.99 -13.60
N TRP A 999 5.15 22.03 -13.24
CA TRP A 999 5.59 20.68 -12.89
C TRP A 999 5.97 19.90 -14.15
N PHE A 1000 7.16 19.30 -14.13
CA PHE A 1000 7.68 18.43 -15.19
C PHE A 1000 7.94 17.04 -14.62
N GLN A 1001 7.64 16.00 -15.40
CA GLN A 1001 8.23 14.69 -15.14
C GLN A 1001 9.69 14.74 -15.57
N SER A 1002 10.61 14.52 -14.64
CA SER A 1002 12.04 14.43 -14.92
C SER A 1002 12.37 13.06 -15.51
N TYR A 1003 13.28 13.02 -16.49
CA TYR A 1003 13.85 11.74 -16.92
C TYR A 1003 14.59 11.10 -15.75
N TYR A 1004 14.24 9.85 -15.45
CA TYR A 1004 14.93 9.08 -14.41
C TYR A 1004 16.38 8.86 -14.85
N PRO A 1005 17.40 9.18 -14.02
CA PRO A 1005 18.81 9.00 -14.38
C PRO A 1005 19.24 7.52 -14.46
N TYR A 1006 18.32 6.59 -14.18
CA TYR A 1006 18.47 5.14 -14.34
C TYR A 1006 17.10 4.48 -14.51
N ALA A 1007 17.08 3.29 -15.09
CA ALA A 1007 15.96 2.35 -15.04
C ALA A 1007 16.19 1.31 -13.95
N ILE A 1008 15.12 0.72 -13.40
CA ILE A 1008 15.21 -0.41 -12.46
C ILE A 1008 15.09 -1.72 -13.23
N GLY A 1009 15.98 -2.67 -12.93
CA GLY A 1009 15.93 -4.07 -13.36
C GLY A 1009 15.37 -4.97 -12.25
N ASN A 1010 16.22 -5.77 -11.60
CA ASN A 1010 15.79 -6.49 -10.40
C ASN A 1010 15.65 -5.53 -9.20
N GLU A 1011 14.42 -5.23 -8.82
CA GLU A 1011 14.03 -4.25 -7.80
C GLU A 1011 14.36 -4.69 -6.36
N LEU A 1012 14.22 -5.99 -6.06
CA LEU A 1012 14.21 -6.52 -4.69
C LEU A 1012 15.31 -7.56 -4.45
N ALA A 1013 15.96 -7.49 -3.30
CA ALA A 1013 16.86 -8.52 -2.79
C ALA A 1013 16.66 -8.71 -1.29
N SER A 1014 16.59 -9.94 -0.80
CA SER A 1014 16.42 -10.27 0.63
C SER A 1014 17.58 -11.11 1.17
N MET A 1015 17.89 -10.89 2.45
CA MET A 1015 18.77 -11.73 3.26
C MET A 1015 18.03 -12.19 4.51
N THR A 1016 18.36 -13.39 4.99
CA THR A 1016 17.92 -13.93 6.28
C THR A 1016 19.07 -13.86 7.28
N ILE A 1017 18.79 -13.57 8.55
CA ILE A 1017 19.74 -13.61 9.67
C ILE A 1017 19.27 -14.72 10.64
N ALA A 1018 20.20 -15.38 11.32
CA ALA A 1018 19.90 -16.49 12.23
C ALA A 1018 20.82 -16.49 13.47
N ASP A 1019 20.16 -16.46 14.63
CA ASP A 1019 20.69 -16.61 15.98
C ASP A 1019 21.42 -17.95 16.18
N ASN A 1020 22.59 -17.87 16.85
CA ASN A 1020 23.35 -19.04 17.27
C ASN A 1020 23.89 -18.97 18.72
N ASP A 1021 23.50 -17.98 19.52
CA ASP A 1021 24.25 -17.58 20.72
C ASP A 1021 23.85 -18.38 21.99
N PRO A 1022 24.80 -18.98 22.74
CA PRO A 1022 24.49 -19.71 23.97
C PRO A 1022 24.34 -18.77 25.19
N PRO A 1023 23.28 -18.90 26.00
CA PRO A 1023 22.97 -17.96 27.08
C PRO A 1023 24.04 -17.88 28.17
N VAL A 1024 24.39 -16.65 28.56
CA VAL A 1024 25.51 -16.29 29.43
C VAL A 1024 25.12 -16.30 30.92
N PRO A 1025 26.04 -16.47 31.89
CA PRO A 1025 25.77 -16.17 33.31
C PRO A 1025 25.70 -14.65 33.59
N SER A 1026 24.87 -14.24 34.55
CA SER A 1026 24.63 -12.81 34.85
C SER A 1026 25.59 -12.22 35.91
N THR A 1027 25.59 -10.89 36.05
CA THR A 1027 26.20 -10.17 37.19
C THR A 1027 25.14 -9.34 37.92
N ILE A 1028 25.18 -9.32 39.25
CA ILE A 1028 24.24 -8.60 40.12
C ILE A 1028 24.97 -7.60 41.02
N SER A 1029 24.50 -6.36 41.05
CA SER A 1029 24.87 -5.36 42.05
C SER A 1029 23.63 -4.87 42.81
N ALA A 1030 23.82 -4.37 44.03
CA ALA A 1030 22.81 -3.60 44.74
C ALA A 1030 23.16 -2.11 44.71
N VAL A 1031 22.14 -1.26 44.62
CA VAL A 1031 22.23 0.18 44.85
C VAL A 1031 21.07 0.61 45.74
N LEU A 1032 21.35 1.43 46.75
CA LEU A 1032 20.32 2.15 47.50
C LEU A 1032 19.56 3.07 46.53
N PHE A 1033 18.24 3.03 46.57
CA PHE A 1033 17.36 3.84 45.70
C PHE A 1033 16.48 4.77 46.52
N ASP A 1034 15.96 4.27 47.65
CA ASP A 1034 15.47 5.12 48.74
C ASP A 1034 16.05 4.61 50.08
N GLU A 1035 16.41 5.55 50.96
CA GLU A 1035 17.15 5.30 52.20
C GLU A 1035 16.31 5.43 53.47
N THR A 1036 15.06 5.90 53.39
CA THR A 1036 14.18 6.11 54.56
C THR A 1036 12.80 5.47 54.38
N ALA A 1037 12.26 4.88 55.44
CA ALA A 1037 10.86 4.46 55.55
C ALA A 1037 10.22 5.12 56.77
N LEU A 1038 8.91 5.39 56.72
CA LEU A 1038 8.15 5.93 57.86
C LEU A 1038 7.16 4.87 58.36
N GLU A 1039 7.07 4.67 59.67
CA GLU A 1039 6.20 3.61 60.24
C GLU A 1039 4.73 3.80 59.87
N ASN A 1040 4.23 5.04 59.85
CA ASN A 1040 2.90 5.47 59.41
C ASN A 1040 2.49 5.07 57.97
N GLY A 1041 3.34 4.35 57.25
CA GLY A 1041 3.07 3.80 55.93
C GLY A 1041 2.97 4.87 54.84
N GLN A 1042 3.45 6.09 55.09
CA GLN A 1042 3.51 7.16 54.09
C GLN A 1042 4.78 7.11 53.23
N ASP A 1043 5.81 6.37 53.66
CA ASP A 1043 7.05 6.20 52.89
C ASP A 1043 7.66 4.79 53.04
N ASP A 1044 8.17 4.24 51.94
CA ASP A 1044 8.77 2.90 51.84
C ASP A 1044 10.22 3.01 51.31
N ALA A 1045 11.21 2.58 52.09
CA ALA A 1045 12.59 2.57 51.60
C ALA A 1045 12.82 1.45 50.57
N SER A 1046 13.85 1.58 49.72
CA SER A 1046 14.14 0.54 48.73
C SER A 1046 15.60 0.40 48.29
N VAL A 1047 16.03 -0.86 48.16
CA VAL A 1047 17.32 -1.27 47.61
C VAL A 1047 17.09 -1.95 46.27
N VAL A 1048 17.63 -1.38 45.21
CA VAL A 1048 17.47 -1.88 43.83
C VAL A 1048 18.62 -2.81 43.48
N LEU A 1049 18.29 -4.05 43.14
CA LEU A 1049 19.22 -5.01 42.56
C LEU A 1049 19.22 -4.85 41.04
N ARG A 1050 20.40 -4.67 40.45
CA ARG A 1050 20.61 -4.56 39.00
C ARG A 1050 21.31 -5.80 38.47
N ARG A 1051 20.74 -6.40 37.43
CA ARG A 1051 21.25 -7.54 36.68
C ARG A 1051 21.80 -7.10 35.33
N THR A 1052 23.03 -7.49 35.03
CA THR A 1052 23.71 -7.22 33.76
C THR A 1052 24.25 -8.51 33.13
N ASN A 1053 24.69 -8.43 31.87
CA ASN A 1053 24.86 -9.54 30.94
C ASN A 1053 23.50 -10.23 30.67
N SER A 1054 23.49 -11.52 30.28
CA SER A 1054 22.27 -12.27 29.90
C SER A 1054 21.08 -12.07 30.85
N LEU A 1055 19.92 -11.92 30.22
CA LEU A 1055 18.60 -11.81 30.88
C LEU A 1055 17.69 -12.99 30.52
N ASP A 1056 18.10 -13.84 29.58
CA ASP A 1056 17.32 -14.77 28.75
C ASP A 1056 16.76 -15.98 29.52
N GLN A 1057 17.23 -16.18 30.76
CA GLN A 1057 16.68 -17.12 31.72
C GLN A 1057 16.39 -16.43 33.04
N ALA A 1058 15.35 -16.88 33.75
CA ALA A 1058 15.06 -16.38 35.10
C ALA A 1058 16.11 -16.87 36.11
N ILE A 1059 16.54 -15.99 37.02
CA ILE A 1059 17.47 -16.32 38.11
C ILE A 1059 16.89 -15.94 39.47
N ALA A 1060 17.31 -16.67 40.50
CA ALA A 1060 16.98 -16.40 41.89
C ALA A 1060 18.26 -15.95 42.63
N VAL A 1061 18.27 -14.71 43.08
CA VAL A 1061 19.40 -14.02 43.71
C VAL A 1061 19.21 -14.02 45.22
N ASN A 1062 20.10 -14.71 45.93
CA ASN A 1062 20.08 -14.74 47.39
C ASN A 1062 20.50 -13.36 47.95
N ILE A 1063 19.72 -12.87 48.90
CA ILE A 1063 20.08 -11.71 49.74
C ILE A 1063 20.10 -12.10 51.23
N SER A 1064 20.88 -11.38 52.01
CA SER A 1064 20.79 -11.35 53.47
C SER A 1064 20.28 -10.00 53.95
N VAL A 1065 19.42 -10.00 54.97
CA VAL A 1065 18.91 -8.79 55.63
C VAL A 1065 19.25 -8.85 57.12
N SER A 1066 19.74 -7.75 57.68
CA SER A 1066 20.17 -7.62 59.08
C SER A 1066 20.12 -6.17 59.52
N GLY A 1067 19.84 -5.86 60.79
CA GLY A 1067 19.69 -4.49 61.25
C GLY A 1067 19.68 -4.36 62.77
N THR A 1068 19.20 -3.21 63.26
CA THR A 1068 18.57 -3.15 64.58
C THR A 1068 17.13 -3.65 64.45
N ALA A 1069 16.40 -3.13 63.46
CA ALA A 1069 15.09 -3.63 63.07
C ALA A 1069 15.13 -5.06 62.53
N SER A 1070 14.15 -5.83 62.96
CA SER A 1070 13.97 -7.27 62.81
C SER A 1070 12.98 -7.60 61.69
N ASN A 1071 13.47 -8.31 60.68
CA ASN A 1071 12.71 -8.70 59.50
C ASN A 1071 11.43 -9.47 59.85
N GLY A 1072 10.27 -8.86 59.58
CA GLY A 1072 8.94 -9.42 59.87
C GLY A 1072 8.30 -8.97 61.17
N LEU A 1073 9.02 -8.30 62.08
CA LEU A 1073 8.46 -7.62 63.24
C LEU A 1073 8.19 -6.15 62.92
N ASP A 1074 9.23 -5.38 62.63
CA ASP A 1074 9.17 -3.91 62.64
C ASP A 1074 9.00 -3.38 61.19
N TYR A 1075 9.40 -4.20 60.21
CA TYR A 1075 9.02 -4.10 58.81
C TYR A 1075 8.37 -5.39 58.30
N ILE A 1076 7.64 -5.31 57.18
CA ILE A 1076 7.07 -6.47 56.48
C ILE A 1076 8.20 -7.40 56.02
N VAL A 1077 7.95 -8.72 56.08
CA VAL A 1077 8.95 -9.75 55.72
C VAL A 1077 9.53 -9.52 54.33
N VAL A 1078 10.83 -9.23 54.28
CA VAL A 1078 11.65 -9.24 53.08
C VAL A 1078 12.04 -10.67 52.78
N GLU A 1079 11.54 -11.21 51.67
CA GLU A 1079 11.83 -12.58 51.22
C GLU A 1079 13.17 -12.68 50.47
N SER A 1080 13.78 -13.86 50.53
CA SER A 1080 15.02 -14.21 49.82
C SER A 1080 14.92 -15.67 49.35
N PRO A 1081 15.31 -16.01 48.11
CA PRO A 1081 15.94 -15.16 47.10
C PRO A 1081 14.99 -14.23 46.33
N VAL A 1082 15.51 -13.05 45.97
CA VAL A 1082 14.89 -12.08 45.05
C VAL A 1082 14.97 -12.63 43.62
N ARG A 1083 13.88 -12.57 42.86
CA ARG A 1083 13.82 -13.17 41.50
C ARG A 1083 13.91 -12.12 40.41
N PHE A 1084 14.73 -12.42 39.41
CA PHE A 1084 14.70 -11.78 38.09
C PHE A 1084 14.10 -12.78 37.10
N ALA A 1085 13.05 -12.39 36.38
CA ALA A 1085 12.46 -13.17 35.29
C ALA A 1085 13.36 -13.18 34.03
N SER A 1086 12.87 -13.81 32.96
CA SER A 1086 13.41 -13.60 31.61
C SER A 1086 13.27 -12.11 31.22
N GLY A 1087 14.27 -11.56 30.53
CA GLY A 1087 14.31 -10.14 30.12
C GLY A 1087 14.41 -9.12 31.27
N GLN A 1088 14.34 -9.54 32.54
CA GLN A 1088 14.32 -8.63 33.68
C GLN A 1088 15.75 -8.29 34.13
N SER A 1089 16.15 -7.03 33.94
CA SER A 1089 17.45 -6.47 34.36
C SER A 1089 17.42 -5.75 35.71
N VAL A 1090 16.25 -5.57 36.34
CA VAL A 1090 16.10 -4.83 37.61
C VAL A 1090 15.09 -5.54 38.52
N ALA A 1091 15.42 -5.69 39.80
CA ALA A 1091 14.52 -6.15 40.85
C ALA A 1091 14.64 -5.23 42.08
N VAL A 1092 13.56 -5.03 42.83
CA VAL A 1092 13.53 -4.08 43.96
C VAL A 1092 13.25 -4.82 45.26
N VAL A 1093 14.07 -4.55 46.27
CA VAL A 1093 13.86 -4.96 47.66
C VAL A 1093 13.26 -3.78 48.40
N VAL A 1094 11.98 -3.87 48.78
CA VAL A 1094 11.25 -2.81 49.48
C VAL A 1094 11.24 -3.09 50.97
N ILE A 1095 11.57 -2.08 51.79
CA ILE A 1095 11.51 -2.13 53.25
C ILE A 1095 10.30 -1.30 53.69
N ARG A 1096 9.15 -1.96 53.84
CA ARG A 1096 7.95 -1.33 54.40
C ARG A 1096 7.93 -1.47 55.91
N ALA A 1097 8.17 -0.37 56.62
CA ALA A 1097 7.97 -0.26 58.06
C ALA A 1097 6.49 -0.51 58.44
N LYS A 1098 6.21 -0.74 59.73
CA LYS A 1098 4.84 -0.96 60.22
C LYS A 1098 4.44 0.06 61.26
N ASP A 1099 3.32 0.73 61.03
CA ASP A 1099 2.63 1.56 62.01
C ASP A 1099 2.10 0.64 63.12
N ASP A 1100 2.60 0.78 64.35
CA ASP A 1100 1.90 0.27 65.54
C ASP A 1100 1.58 1.35 66.58
N LEU A 1101 2.07 1.27 67.81
CA LEU A 1101 1.89 2.22 68.92
C LEU A 1101 3.08 2.21 69.91
N LEU A 1102 4.24 1.66 69.53
CA LEU A 1102 5.41 1.47 70.38
C LEU A 1102 6.51 2.47 70.04
N ILE A 1103 6.92 3.28 71.03
CA ILE A 1103 7.99 4.27 70.84
C ILE A 1103 9.34 3.56 71.01
N GLU A 1104 9.96 3.18 69.89
CA GLU A 1104 11.25 2.46 69.84
C GLU A 1104 12.39 3.34 69.28
N GLY A 1105 12.06 4.33 68.44
CA GLY A 1105 12.97 5.31 67.85
C GLY A 1105 13.72 4.82 66.60
N ASP A 1106 14.21 5.75 65.78
CA ASP A 1106 14.79 5.49 64.45
C ASP A 1106 15.72 4.26 64.38
N GLU A 1107 15.29 3.26 63.61
CA GLU A 1107 15.92 1.95 63.46
C GLU A 1107 16.63 1.79 62.10
N VAL A 1108 17.45 0.75 61.94
CA VAL A 1108 18.30 0.57 60.75
C VAL A 1108 18.17 -0.83 60.15
N VAL A 1109 18.05 -0.93 58.82
CA VAL A 1109 17.99 -2.18 58.03
C VAL A 1109 19.10 -2.20 56.97
N THR A 1110 19.87 -3.27 56.89
CA THR A 1110 20.94 -3.47 55.90
C THR A 1110 20.65 -4.69 55.02
N VAL A 1111 20.72 -4.50 53.70
CA VAL A 1111 20.50 -5.51 52.65
C VAL A 1111 21.81 -5.77 51.91
N LYS A 1112 22.16 -7.05 51.71
CA LYS A 1112 23.36 -7.47 50.96
C LYS A 1112 23.04 -8.61 49.98
N VAL A 1113 23.66 -8.58 48.80
CA VAL A 1113 23.60 -9.68 47.82
C VAL A 1113 24.64 -10.74 48.15
N GLU A 1114 24.25 -12.01 48.12
CA GLU A 1114 25.16 -13.14 48.25
C GLU A 1114 25.46 -13.79 46.89
N PRO A 1115 26.67 -14.34 46.66
CA PRO A 1115 27.01 -15.05 45.42
C PRO A 1115 26.12 -16.27 45.13
N GLY A 1116 26.02 -16.68 43.86
CA GLY A 1116 25.31 -17.89 43.44
C GLY A 1116 25.95 -18.58 42.23
N ASP A 1117 25.43 -19.75 41.86
CA ASP A 1117 26.03 -20.59 40.81
C ASP A 1117 25.85 -20.02 39.39
N ASN A 1118 24.73 -19.33 39.14
CA ASN A 1118 24.36 -18.79 37.83
C ASN A 1118 24.56 -17.26 37.71
N TYR A 1119 25.06 -16.60 38.76
CA TYR A 1119 25.32 -15.16 38.74
C TYR A 1119 26.46 -14.75 39.68
N THR A 1120 27.19 -13.70 39.31
CA THR A 1120 28.24 -13.09 40.14
C THR A 1120 27.69 -11.91 40.94
N ALA A 1121 28.10 -11.73 42.19
CA ALA A 1121 27.58 -10.68 43.08
C ALA A 1121 28.62 -9.58 43.39
N SER A 1122 28.18 -8.32 43.40
CA SER A 1122 28.94 -7.20 43.99
C SER A 1122 28.89 -7.25 45.52
N ALA A 1123 29.96 -6.83 46.19
CA ALA A 1123 30.17 -7.11 47.61
C ALA A 1123 29.53 -6.12 48.59
N ASP A 1124 29.12 -4.94 48.13
CA ASP A 1124 28.82 -3.79 49.00
C ASP A 1124 27.37 -3.81 49.53
N PRO A 1125 27.15 -3.91 50.86
CA PRO A 1125 25.82 -3.85 51.46
C PRO A 1125 25.23 -2.44 51.38
N GLN A 1126 23.90 -2.35 51.26
CA GLN A 1126 23.13 -1.10 51.23
C GLN A 1126 22.29 -0.98 52.51
N THR A 1127 22.12 0.23 53.04
CA THR A 1127 21.50 0.46 54.36
C THR A 1127 20.38 1.50 54.27
N VAL A 1128 19.32 1.24 55.04
CA VAL A 1128 18.04 1.95 55.13
C VAL A 1128 17.78 2.32 56.59
N ILE A 1129 17.09 3.43 56.83
CA ILE A 1129 16.56 3.85 58.13
C ILE A 1129 15.03 3.69 58.15
N ILE A 1130 14.48 3.23 59.28
CA ILE A 1130 13.05 3.30 59.60
C ILE A 1130 12.89 4.43 60.64
N VAL A 1131 11.90 5.31 60.47
CA VAL A 1131 11.68 6.47 61.35
C VAL A 1131 10.34 6.33 62.08
N ASP A 1132 10.44 6.40 63.40
CA ASP A 1132 9.34 6.34 64.37
C ASP A 1132 8.52 7.64 64.35
N ASN A 1133 7.19 7.52 64.38
CA ASN A 1133 6.25 8.64 64.39
C ASN A 1133 5.37 8.74 65.63
N ASP A 1134 5.52 7.84 66.61
CA ASP A 1134 4.64 7.81 67.76
C ASP A 1134 5.01 8.85 68.82
N LEU A 1135 3.97 9.56 69.28
CA LEU A 1135 4.13 10.69 70.19
C LEU A 1135 3.54 10.38 71.56
N PRO A 1136 4.28 10.65 72.64
CA PRO A 1136 3.87 10.27 73.99
C PRO A 1136 2.66 11.10 74.45
N MET A 1137 1.60 10.41 74.86
CA MET A 1137 0.37 11.04 75.33
C MET A 1137 0.58 11.69 76.70
N VAL A 1138 0.33 13.00 76.78
CA VAL A 1138 0.37 13.77 78.03
C VAL A 1138 -1.03 14.15 78.49
N THR A 1139 -1.40 13.70 79.68
CA THR A 1139 -2.66 14.05 80.36
C THR A 1139 -2.40 15.02 81.52
N VAL A 1140 -3.32 15.96 81.71
CA VAL A 1140 -3.27 16.96 82.80
C VAL A 1140 -4.56 16.89 83.60
N THR A 1141 -4.46 16.65 84.91
CA THR A 1141 -5.59 16.61 85.84
C THR A 1141 -5.36 17.57 87.00
N ALA A 1142 -6.36 18.37 87.34
CA ALA A 1142 -6.32 19.21 88.53
C ALA A 1142 -6.77 18.39 89.75
N ASP A 1143 -6.03 18.46 90.85
CA ASP A 1143 -6.33 17.65 92.04
C ASP A 1143 -7.61 18.12 92.77
N VAL A 1144 -8.06 19.36 92.52
CA VAL A 1144 -9.35 19.94 92.96
C VAL A 1144 -9.93 20.89 91.88
N SER A 1145 -11.25 21.08 91.87
CA SER A 1145 -11.95 21.91 90.86
C SER A 1145 -12.13 23.39 91.23
N GLU A 1146 -12.04 23.75 92.52
CA GLU A 1146 -12.20 25.12 93.03
C GLU A 1146 -11.24 25.37 94.20
N ALA A 1147 -10.89 26.63 94.46
CA ALA A 1147 -10.05 27.06 95.58
C ALA A 1147 -10.50 28.40 96.17
N GLN A 1148 -10.11 28.68 97.42
CA GLN A 1148 -10.38 29.95 98.12
C GLN A 1148 -9.09 30.64 98.56
N GLU A 1149 -9.11 31.97 98.60
CA GLU A 1149 -7.97 32.76 99.09
C GLU A 1149 -7.74 32.56 100.59
N SER A 1150 -6.53 32.15 100.94
CA SER A 1150 -6.07 31.90 102.31
C SER A 1150 -4.74 32.60 102.54
N GLN A 1151 -4.55 33.21 103.72
CA GLN A 1151 -3.26 33.80 104.12
C GLN A 1151 -2.14 32.75 104.29
N PHE A 1152 -2.50 31.47 104.38
CA PHE A 1152 -1.58 30.35 104.20
C PHE A 1152 -1.88 29.73 102.83
N GLY A 1153 -1.08 30.11 101.82
CA GLY A 1153 -1.29 29.69 100.45
C GLY A 1153 -0.94 28.22 100.25
N PHE A 1154 -1.95 27.39 99.96
CA PHE A 1154 -1.76 26.06 99.39
C PHE A 1154 -1.68 26.20 97.87
N PRO A 1155 -0.67 25.59 97.19
CA PRO A 1155 -0.61 25.61 95.74
C PRO A 1155 -1.74 24.75 95.15
N LEU A 1156 -2.41 25.24 94.11
CA LEU A 1156 -3.18 24.40 93.22
C LEU A 1156 -2.21 23.48 92.46
N LEU A 1157 -2.41 22.18 92.58
CA LEU A 1157 -1.60 21.17 91.90
C LEU A 1157 -2.36 20.63 90.68
N PHE A 1158 -1.62 20.56 89.57
CA PHE A 1158 -2.01 19.84 88.38
C PHE A 1158 -1.07 18.64 88.26
N THR A 1159 -1.61 17.43 88.39
CA THR A 1159 -0.89 16.21 88.09
C THR A 1159 -0.78 16.07 86.57
N ILE A 1160 0.45 16.13 86.05
CA ILE A 1160 0.79 15.89 84.65
C ILE A 1160 1.38 14.48 84.54
N SER A 1161 0.72 13.60 83.78
CA SER A 1161 1.17 12.23 83.53
C SER A 1161 1.42 12.02 82.04
N ARG A 1162 2.59 11.45 81.71
CA ARG A 1162 2.97 10.96 80.38
C ARG A 1162 2.74 9.44 80.34
N ALA A 1163 2.17 8.94 79.25
CA ALA A 1163 2.11 7.52 78.88
C ALA A 1163 2.52 7.38 77.41
N GLY A 1164 3.25 6.31 77.08
CA GLY A 1164 4.30 6.35 76.06
C GLY A 1164 5.60 6.71 76.75
#